data_AF-A0A962U1M9-F1
#
_entry.id   AF-A0A962U1M9-F1
#
_cell.length_a   1.000
_cell.length_b   1.000
_cell.length_c   1.000
_cell.angle_alpha   90.00
_cell.angle_beta   90.00
_cell.angle_gamma   90.00
#
_symmetry.space_group_name_H-M   'P 1'
#
loop_
_entity.id
_entity.type
_entity.pdbx_description
1 polymer ?
#
loop_
_entity_poly.entity_id
_entity_poly.type
_entity_poly.pdbx_seq_one_letter_code
_entity_poly.pdbx_strand_id
1 'polypeptide(L)'
;MKRKLLATFSVVYSAIAAQSAHAVAPSSLSQVPLFLVNSAEPQVMLNMSNDHQLFYKAYDDWSDVDGDGVIDITYKHSITYYGYFDSFVCYDYDGVTDRFEPAEETADKYCDSVSGAWSGNFLNWAAMTRIDTVRKILFGGARSTDTDSLTVLERAFLPSDAHSFAKYYAEETSGEIAKLTPWNVAEITICNTTYGTTGHSENSTQPPLMRIAEGNFALWAANERWQCHWHGHSEAESDIFDGPASNTNNGNHPPTTGLNADADNPDWDDDKLGDGDYVVRVEVCSSDASKTATEKCKVYPDGNKKPIGLLQEYGDDGQIAFGLMTGSFQLNKSGGTLRKNVGPITDEINVDTDGTFKSAPAAGNIIGNLSALRISGYCYNCTNRGTYNEGDNCAWGLNSFNNGSCTNWGNPQSEIYYESLRYFAGKQPLNTYQADDSSYLSNFITATSWSDPLSAANYCAPLNIIQFNASVSSYDHGDSEYPNIADLEDLTNINDWTNKISVPVDDVDGAGEGIDGNEYFIGGGTYATNGLCTAKTVEHLSAANGLCPEAPRLGGSYRIAGLAYYAHTTSIRDDIDDTDGNEAEIKVKTYGVTLSPAVPKIEVPDPSDTTQTLVTILPACRNQSIGGNCAIVDFKVAQEHTEKAGEPGVYTGKFYVNWEDSEQGGDYDQDMAGLLSYELDTGLNTIKVTTSVYAESTSYSMAFG
;
A
#
# COMPACT_ATOMS: atom_id res chain seq x y z
N MET A 1 -58.85 30.11 38.69
CA MET A 1 -59.80 30.72 39.66
C MET A 1 -61.21 30.24 39.31
N LYS A 2 -61.97 29.60 40.23
CA LYS A 2 -63.29 28.94 39.99
C LYS A 2 -63.19 27.73 39.02
N ARG A 3 -63.86 26.56 39.20
CA ARG A 3 -65.28 26.18 39.48
C ARG A 3 -66.21 26.39 38.27
N LYS A 4 -67.17 25.49 37.92
CA LYS A 4 -67.43 24.06 38.24
C LYS A 4 -68.73 23.63 37.49
N LEU A 5 -68.81 22.39 36.98
CA LEU A 5 -70.04 21.67 36.54
C LEU A 5 -70.90 22.29 35.38
N LEU A 6 -71.97 21.66 34.82
CA LEU A 6 -72.25 20.26 34.39
C LEU A 6 -73.72 20.18 33.87
N ALA A 7 -73.96 19.70 32.64
CA ALA A 7 -75.28 19.32 32.07
C ALA A 7 -75.04 18.50 30.76
N THR A 8 -75.26 17.18 30.70
CA THR A 8 -76.52 16.44 30.38
C THR A 8 -77.06 16.62 28.95
N PHE A 9 -77.60 15.60 28.25
CA PHE A 9 -78.17 14.32 28.71
C PHE A 9 -77.84 13.12 27.76
N SER A 10 -78.16 11.89 28.20
CA SER A 10 -78.01 10.57 27.54
C SER A 10 -78.70 10.44 26.16
N VAL A 11 -78.53 9.37 25.35
CA VAL A 11 -78.25 7.92 25.57
C VAL A 11 -77.33 7.37 24.43
N VAL A 12 -76.90 6.09 24.30
CA VAL A 12 -77.46 4.76 24.66
C VAL A 12 -76.35 3.76 25.11
N TYR A 13 -76.76 2.64 25.71
CA TYR A 13 -76.08 1.32 25.83
C TYR A 13 -75.66 0.71 24.47
N SER A 14 -74.78 -0.29 24.30
CA SER A 14 -74.06 -1.30 25.13
C SER A 14 -72.87 -1.85 24.29
N ALA A 15 -71.90 -2.68 24.72
CA ALA A 15 -71.25 -3.04 25.98
C ALA A 15 -70.19 -4.14 25.66
N ILE A 16 -69.35 -4.54 26.64
CA ILE A 16 -68.37 -5.65 26.59
C ILE A 16 -67.14 -5.39 25.69
N ALA A 17 -65.99 -5.20 26.31
CA ALA A 17 -64.69 -5.33 25.68
C ALA A 17 -64.21 -6.79 25.76
N ALA A 18 -63.74 -7.36 24.65
CA ALA A 18 -63.05 -8.65 24.65
C ALA A 18 -61.54 -8.41 24.80
N GLN A 19 -60.95 -8.87 25.90
CA GLN A 19 -59.49 -8.92 26.05
C GLN A 19 -58.97 -10.19 25.36
N SER A 20 -58.48 -10.04 24.12
CA SER A 20 -57.67 -11.07 23.47
C SER A 20 -56.29 -11.09 24.11
N ALA A 21 -56.14 -11.83 25.21
CA ALA A 21 -54.84 -12.07 25.85
C ALA A 21 -53.93 -12.80 24.87
N HIS A 22 -53.01 -12.07 24.24
CA HIS A 22 -51.96 -12.66 23.44
C HIS A 22 -50.94 -13.28 24.40
N ALA A 23 -50.79 -14.60 24.35
CA ALA A 23 -49.76 -15.29 25.10
C ALA A 23 -48.41 -14.91 24.51
N VAL A 24 -47.67 -14.03 25.19
CA VAL A 24 -46.24 -13.86 24.94
C VAL A 24 -45.59 -15.20 25.23
N ALA A 25 -45.04 -15.85 24.21
CA ALA A 25 -44.20 -17.03 24.40
C ALA A 25 -43.04 -16.62 25.34
N PRO A 26 -42.75 -17.37 26.41
CA PRO A 26 -41.68 -17.01 27.32
C PRO A 26 -40.36 -17.08 26.54
N SER A 27 -39.68 -15.94 26.39
CA SER A 27 -38.33 -15.92 25.85
C SER A 27 -37.43 -16.77 26.74
N SER A 28 -36.87 -17.83 26.15
CA SER A 28 -35.87 -18.69 26.76
C SER A 28 -34.58 -17.91 26.96
N LEU A 29 -34.48 -17.16 28.06
CA LEU A 29 -33.19 -16.68 28.57
C LEU A 29 -32.27 -17.89 28.66
N SER A 30 -31.18 -17.87 27.88
CA SER A 30 -30.25 -19.00 27.76
C SER A 30 -29.83 -19.49 29.15
N GLN A 31 -29.99 -20.79 29.38
CA GLN A 31 -29.60 -21.42 30.65
C GLN A 31 -28.11 -21.78 30.68
N VAL A 32 -27.39 -21.51 29.60
CA VAL A 32 -25.93 -21.53 29.55
C VAL A 32 -25.41 -20.26 30.25
N PRO A 33 -24.56 -20.36 31.28
CA PRO A 33 -23.98 -19.16 31.90
C PRO A 33 -23.17 -18.34 30.89
N LEU A 34 -23.13 -17.01 31.04
CA LEU A 34 -22.42 -16.08 30.14
C LEU A 34 -20.88 -16.27 30.08
N PHE A 35 -20.32 -17.16 30.88
CA PHE A 35 -18.90 -17.60 30.87
C PHE A 35 -18.73 -19.05 30.38
N LEU A 36 -19.81 -19.64 29.84
CA LEU A 36 -19.92 -21.01 29.33
C LEU A 36 -20.53 -21.04 27.92
N VAL A 37 -20.76 -19.87 27.31
CA VAL A 37 -20.81 -19.78 25.84
C VAL A 37 -19.48 -20.27 25.31
N ASN A 38 -19.52 -21.26 24.42
CA ASN A 38 -18.39 -21.55 23.55
C ASN A 38 -18.22 -20.32 22.64
N SER A 39 -17.25 -19.46 22.94
CA SER A 39 -16.83 -18.42 22.01
C SER A 39 -16.22 -19.10 20.79
N ALA A 40 -16.99 -19.21 19.71
CA ALA A 40 -16.49 -19.74 18.45
C ALA A 40 -15.30 -18.89 17.97
N GLU A 41 -14.25 -19.55 17.50
CA GLU A 41 -12.99 -18.92 17.11
C GLU A 41 -13.24 -17.84 16.04
N PRO A 42 -12.78 -16.58 16.24
CA PRO A 42 -12.89 -15.53 15.24
C PRO A 42 -12.28 -15.95 13.90
N GLN A 43 -13.02 -15.70 12.83
CA GLN A 43 -12.61 -16.01 11.46
C GLN A 43 -12.20 -14.71 10.79
N VAL A 44 -10.94 -14.60 10.37
CA VAL A 44 -10.37 -13.41 9.73
C VAL A 44 -9.90 -13.77 8.32
N MET A 45 -10.47 -13.11 7.31
CA MET A 45 -9.86 -13.07 5.98
C MET A 45 -8.97 -11.83 5.88
N LEU A 46 -7.70 -12.03 5.55
CA LEU A 46 -6.83 -10.95 5.07
C LEU A 46 -7.06 -10.78 3.57
N ASN A 47 -7.34 -9.57 3.13
CA ASN A 47 -7.45 -9.24 1.72
C ASN A 47 -6.27 -8.34 1.34
N MET A 48 -5.48 -8.72 0.34
CA MET A 48 -4.32 -7.94 -0.11
C MET A 48 -4.35 -7.61 -1.61
N SER A 49 -4.03 -6.37 -1.95
CA SER A 49 -3.68 -5.96 -3.31
C SER A 49 -2.51 -6.79 -3.87
N ASN A 50 -2.57 -7.17 -5.15
CA ASN A 50 -1.39 -7.54 -5.95
C ASN A 50 -1.04 -6.34 -6.83
N ASP A 51 -0.41 -5.33 -6.24
CA ASP A 51 -0.23 -4.01 -6.86
C ASP A 51 1.23 -3.56 -6.71
N HIS A 52 1.81 -3.09 -7.81
CA HIS A 52 3.21 -2.68 -7.92
C HIS A 52 3.66 -1.61 -6.89
N GLN A 53 2.76 -0.75 -6.41
CA GLN A 53 3.09 0.29 -5.43
C GLN A 53 3.46 -0.28 -4.06
N LEU A 54 3.19 -1.57 -3.79
CA LEU A 54 3.73 -2.29 -2.64
C LEU A 54 5.27 -2.22 -2.56
N PHE A 55 5.95 -2.02 -3.69
CA PHE A 55 7.41 -2.05 -3.77
C PHE A 55 8.08 -0.67 -3.62
N TYR A 56 7.29 0.41 -3.61
CA TYR A 56 7.80 1.77 -3.40
C TYR A 56 8.39 1.98 -1.99
N LYS A 57 9.20 3.05 -1.85
CA LYS A 57 9.77 3.52 -0.57
C LYS A 57 8.70 3.62 0.52
N ALA A 58 8.98 3.06 1.71
CA ALA A 58 8.12 3.15 2.88
C ALA A 58 8.04 4.58 3.46
N TYR A 59 9.10 5.36 3.23
CA TYR A 59 9.24 6.74 3.61
C TYR A 59 9.58 7.56 2.36
N ASP A 60 8.63 8.34 1.90
CA ASP A 60 8.82 9.26 0.78
C ASP A 60 9.64 10.51 1.20
N ASP A 61 9.60 11.58 0.41
CA ASP A 61 10.34 12.84 0.63
C ASP A 61 9.40 14.06 0.52
N TRP A 62 8.10 13.88 0.78
CA TRP A 62 7.04 14.88 0.57
C TRP A 62 5.83 14.80 1.52
N SER A 63 5.74 13.76 2.35
CA SER A 63 4.73 13.58 3.40
C SER A 63 5.21 14.11 4.76
N ASP A 64 4.27 14.52 5.61
CA ASP A 64 4.48 14.69 7.06
C ASP A 64 4.33 13.30 7.73
N VAL A 65 5.41 12.79 8.34
CA VAL A 65 5.50 11.42 8.88
C VAL A 65 5.37 11.37 10.40
N ASP A 66 5.71 12.44 11.14
CA ASP A 66 5.48 12.52 12.60
C ASP A 66 4.27 13.38 13.03
N GLY A 67 3.60 14.05 12.09
CA GLY A 67 2.34 14.76 12.29
C GLY A 67 2.50 16.15 12.88
N ASP A 68 3.64 16.82 12.66
CA ASP A 68 3.93 18.15 13.21
C ASP A 68 3.46 19.33 12.33
N GLY A 69 2.99 19.04 11.11
CA GLY A 69 2.55 20.03 10.11
C GLY A 69 3.64 20.45 9.12
N VAL A 70 4.83 19.86 9.19
CA VAL A 70 5.95 20.06 8.26
C VAL A 70 6.22 18.78 7.48
N ILE A 71 6.61 18.92 6.21
CA ILE A 71 6.93 17.81 5.31
C ILE A 71 8.35 17.29 5.54
N ASP A 72 8.51 15.97 5.67
CA ASP A 72 9.79 15.33 6.02
C ASP A 72 10.62 15.04 4.75
N ILE A 73 11.21 16.09 4.19
CA ILE A 73 11.96 16.05 2.92
C ILE A 73 13.30 15.28 2.98
N THR A 74 13.73 14.80 4.14
CA THR A 74 14.96 14.01 4.35
C THR A 74 14.90 13.21 5.66
N TYR A 75 16.02 12.73 6.19
CA TYR A 75 16.08 12.02 7.48
C TYR A 75 15.91 12.99 8.66
N LYS A 76 14.84 12.81 9.43
CA LYS A 76 14.52 13.61 10.64
C LYS A 76 14.73 12.72 11.88
N HIS A 77 15.84 12.93 12.58
CA HIS A 77 16.32 12.02 13.63
C HIS A 77 15.34 11.80 14.81
N SER A 78 14.42 12.74 15.08
CA SER A 78 13.32 12.55 16.05
C SER A 78 12.41 11.38 15.69
N ILE A 79 12.13 11.18 14.39
CA ILE A 79 11.25 10.12 13.89
C ILE A 79 11.84 8.73 14.18
N THR A 80 10.98 7.81 14.60
CA THR A 80 11.33 6.41 14.80
C THR A 80 10.83 5.61 13.60
N TYR A 81 11.68 5.45 12.59
CA TYR A 81 11.33 4.77 11.35
C TYR A 81 11.23 3.26 11.60
N TYR A 82 10.13 2.67 11.14
CA TYR A 82 9.79 1.26 11.30
C TYR A 82 10.25 0.45 10.08
N GLY A 83 10.86 -0.70 10.34
CA GLY A 83 11.42 -1.56 9.30
C GLY A 83 12.08 -2.80 9.88
N TYR A 84 12.86 -3.50 9.06
CA TYR A 84 13.54 -4.73 9.49
C TYR A 84 14.61 -4.48 10.56
N PHE A 85 15.28 -3.33 10.58
CA PHE A 85 16.21 -2.97 11.64
C PHE A 85 15.47 -2.55 12.92
N ASP A 86 16.08 -2.77 14.08
CA ASP A 86 15.62 -2.23 15.36
C ASP A 86 16.15 -0.79 15.49
N SER A 87 15.26 0.19 15.57
CA SER A 87 15.60 1.61 15.47
C SER A 87 16.55 2.10 16.58
N PHE A 88 16.63 1.37 17.70
CA PHE A 88 17.47 1.66 18.85
C PHE A 88 18.67 0.68 18.98
N VAL A 89 19.07 0.05 17.87
CA VAL A 89 20.27 -0.81 17.81
C VAL A 89 21.23 -0.30 16.73
N CYS A 90 22.52 -0.34 17.05
CA CYS A 90 23.61 -0.09 16.13
C CYS A 90 24.09 -1.41 15.51
N TYR A 91 24.45 -1.39 14.22
CA TYR A 91 24.77 -2.57 13.42
C TYR A 91 26.16 -2.49 12.82
N ASP A 92 26.82 -3.64 12.66
CA ASP A 92 28.01 -3.81 11.81
C ASP A 92 27.62 -4.57 10.53
N TYR A 93 28.34 -4.36 9.43
CA TYR A 93 28.11 -5.09 8.18
C TYR A 93 29.19 -6.15 7.96
N ASP A 94 28.78 -7.42 7.81
CA ASP A 94 29.69 -8.52 7.47
C ASP A 94 29.64 -8.86 5.98
N GLY A 95 30.63 -8.36 5.23
CA GLY A 95 30.87 -8.69 3.82
C GLY A 95 31.41 -10.10 3.56
N VAL A 96 31.41 -11.00 4.55
CA VAL A 96 31.63 -12.45 4.34
C VAL A 96 30.31 -13.23 4.27
N THR A 97 29.24 -12.70 4.86
CA THR A 97 27.88 -13.30 4.86
C THR A 97 26.81 -12.42 4.24
N ASP A 98 27.20 -11.24 3.73
CA ASP A 98 26.35 -10.25 3.07
C ASP A 98 25.16 -9.81 3.93
N ARG A 99 25.39 -9.51 5.22
CA ARG A 99 24.33 -9.04 6.15
C ARG A 99 24.81 -8.05 7.19
N PHE A 100 23.86 -7.25 7.68
CA PHE A 100 24.00 -6.45 8.89
C PHE A 100 23.79 -7.33 10.13
N GLU A 101 24.76 -7.34 11.05
CA GLU A 101 24.66 -7.97 12.37
C GLU A 101 24.41 -6.90 13.44
N PRO A 102 23.46 -7.08 14.38
CA PRO A 102 23.26 -6.15 15.48
C PRO A 102 24.48 -6.16 16.40
N ALA A 103 24.97 -5.00 16.82
CA ALA A 103 26.19 -4.85 17.62
C ALA A 103 25.88 -4.45 19.06
N GLU A 104 25.21 -3.31 19.30
CA GLU A 104 24.87 -2.81 20.63
C GLU A 104 23.61 -1.90 20.62
N GLU A 105 22.82 -1.91 21.69
CA GLU A 105 21.69 -1.01 21.93
C GLU A 105 22.16 0.44 22.17
N THR A 106 21.45 1.41 21.58
CA THR A 106 21.67 2.85 21.76
C THR A 106 20.41 3.52 22.31
N ALA A 107 20.59 4.45 23.26
CA ALA A 107 19.49 5.16 23.90
C ALA A 107 18.91 6.32 23.06
N ASP A 108 19.64 6.79 22.04
CA ASP A 108 19.27 7.94 21.21
C ASP A 108 19.31 7.67 19.70
N LYS A 109 19.55 6.42 19.27
CA LYS A 109 19.67 5.98 17.87
C LYS A 109 20.97 6.41 17.16
N TYR A 110 21.90 7.12 17.81
CA TYR A 110 23.24 7.35 17.30
C TYR A 110 24.21 6.25 17.77
N CYS A 111 25.29 6.04 17.00
CA CYS A 111 26.27 4.98 17.22
C CYS A 111 27.67 5.48 17.63
N ASP A 112 27.87 6.78 17.84
CA ASP A 112 29.17 7.36 18.23
C ASP A 112 29.57 7.11 19.70
N SER A 113 28.73 6.43 20.47
CA SER A 113 28.94 6.13 21.89
C SER A 113 28.87 4.63 22.26
N VAL A 114 28.57 3.75 21.30
CA VAL A 114 28.37 2.30 21.48
C VAL A 114 29.09 1.50 20.37
N SER A 115 28.99 0.17 20.39
CA SER A 115 29.49 -0.70 19.31
C SER A 115 28.52 -0.74 18.12
N GLY A 116 29.06 -0.87 16.90
CA GLY A 116 28.30 -0.86 15.65
C GLY A 116 28.52 0.43 14.85
N ALA A 117 28.71 0.31 13.54
CA ALA A 117 28.95 1.45 12.65
C ALA A 117 27.70 2.07 11.99
N TRP A 118 26.51 1.45 12.14
CA TRP A 118 25.28 1.86 11.45
C TRP A 118 24.08 2.05 12.38
N SER A 119 23.35 3.17 12.26
CA SER A 119 22.09 3.39 12.98
C SER A 119 20.94 2.61 12.35
N GLY A 120 20.29 1.72 13.11
CA GLY A 120 19.09 1.01 12.66
C GLY A 120 17.93 1.95 12.28
N ASN A 121 17.81 3.12 12.93
CA ASN A 121 16.80 4.12 12.57
C ASN A 121 17.08 4.76 11.19
N PHE A 122 18.36 5.03 10.89
CA PHE A 122 18.78 5.57 9.60
C PHE A 122 18.59 4.53 8.48
N LEU A 123 18.96 3.27 8.71
CA LEU A 123 18.76 2.18 7.75
C LEU A 123 17.27 1.90 7.46
N ASN A 124 16.37 2.06 8.44
CA ASN A 124 14.93 1.93 8.21
C ASN A 124 14.38 3.06 7.30
N TRP A 125 14.82 4.31 7.47
CA TRP A 125 14.47 5.41 6.55
C TRP A 125 15.10 5.25 5.16
N ALA A 126 16.36 4.83 5.11
CA ALA A 126 17.14 4.78 3.89
C ALA A 126 16.73 3.64 2.94
N ALA A 127 16.24 2.51 3.46
CA ALA A 127 16.11 1.28 2.67
C ALA A 127 14.74 0.60 2.66
N MET A 128 13.77 0.95 3.51
CA MET A 128 12.54 0.12 3.61
C MET A 128 11.55 0.34 2.47
N THR A 129 10.91 -0.75 2.03
CA THR A 129 9.77 -0.74 1.09
C THR A 129 8.44 -0.90 1.83
N ARG A 130 7.33 -0.47 1.21
CA ARG A 130 5.98 -0.57 1.78
C ARG A 130 5.62 -2.03 2.10
N ILE A 131 5.98 -2.99 1.24
CA ILE A 131 5.76 -4.42 1.48
C ILE A 131 6.60 -4.98 2.64
N ASP A 132 7.83 -4.50 2.86
CA ASP A 132 8.67 -4.98 3.96
C ASP A 132 8.09 -4.60 5.33
N THR A 133 7.50 -3.40 5.45
CA THR A 133 6.77 -3.01 6.67
C THR A 133 5.53 -3.89 6.89
N VAL A 134 4.75 -4.18 5.84
CA VAL A 134 3.60 -5.11 5.91
C VAL A 134 4.03 -6.52 6.32
N ARG A 135 5.14 -7.03 5.77
CA ARG A 135 5.71 -8.34 6.14
C ARG A 135 6.14 -8.38 7.60
N LYS A 136 6.78 -7.33 8.13
CA LYS A 136 7.13 -7.25 9.56
C LYS A 136 5.88 -7.19 10.45
N ILE A 137 4.87 -6.40 10.08
CA ILE A 137 3.58 -6.29 10.79
C ILE A 137 2.86 -7.65 10.83
N LEU A 138 2.75 -8.35 9.70
CA LEU A 138 1.95 -9.58 9.61
C LEU A 138 2.66 -10.80 10.21
N PHE A 139 3.93 -11.06 9.85
CA PHE A 139 4.63 -12.29 10.23
C PHE A 139 6.08 -12.13 10.72
N GLY A 140 6.54 -10.90 10.97
CA GLY A 140 7.91 -10.63 11.44
C GLY A 140 8.96 -10.50 10.32
N GLY A 141 8.53 -10.43 9.05
CA GLY A 141 9.40 -10.12 7.89
C GLY A 141 9.71 -11.31 6.99
N ALA A 142 10.11 -11.03 5.75
CA ALA A 142 10.57 -12.06 4.81
C ALA A 142 11.92 -12.63 5.26
N ARG A 143 11.95 -13.92 5.64
CA ARG A 143 13.14 -14.61 6.15
C ARG A 143 13.91 -15.25 4.99
N SER A 144 15.13 -14.77 4.70
CA SER A 144 16.04 -15.43 3.73
C SER A 144 16.84 -16.56 4.36
N THR A 145 17.05 -16.51 5.68
CA THR A 145 17.56 -17.63 6.48
C THR A 145 16.65 -17.82 7.68
N ASP A 146 16.25 -19.06 7.95
CA ASP A 146 15.44 -19.43 9.12
C ASP A 146 15.82 -20.83 9.62
N THR A 147 16.82 -20.90 10.48
CA THR A 147 17.31 -22.13 11.15
C THR A 147 16.95 -22.08 12.63
N ASP A 148 17.16 -23.14 13.41
CA ASP A 148 16.98 -23.10 14.86
C ASP A 148 17.66 -21.90 15.54
N SER A 149 18.90 -21.63 15.14
CA SER A 149 19.85 -20.74 15.81
C SER A 149 20.01 -19.37 15.16
N LEU A 150 19.50 -19.17 13.94
CA LEU A 150 19.64 -17.92 13.17
C LEU A 150 18.39 -17.62 12.33
N THR A 151 17.90 -16.38 12.41
CA THR A 151 16.96 -15.80 11.45
C THR A 151 17.56 -14.54 10.83
N VAL A 152 17.50 -14.44 9.51
CA VAL A 152 17.93 -13.26 8.73
C VAL A 152 16.76 -12.80 7.88
N LEU A 153 16.41 -11.52 7.98
CA LEU A 153 15.42 -10.89 7.11
C LEU A 153 16.10 -10.34 5.85
N GLU A 154 15.38 -10.28 4.73
CA GLU A 154 15.87 -9.76 3.45
C GLU A 154 14.84 -8.78 2.84
N ARG A 155 15.31 -7.62 2.40
CA ARG A 155 14.50 -6.57 1.76
C ARG A 155 13.80 -7.07 0.50
N ALA A 156 12.66 -6.50 0.15
CA ALA A 156 11.98 -6.79 -1.10
C ALA A 156 12.87 -6.52 -2.33
N PHE A 157 12.75 -7.38 -3.33
CA PHE A 157 13.38 -7.20 -4.64
C PHE A 157 12.81 -5.97 -5.37
N LEU A 158 13.66 -5.16 -5.99
CA LEU A 158 13.27 -4.01 -6.82
C LEU A 158 13.93 -4.10 -8.20
N PRO A 159 13.18 -4.01 -9.31
CA PRO A 159 13.78 -3.80 -10.62
C PRO A 159 14.51 -2.47 -10.74
N SER A 160 15.44 -2.37 -11.69
CA SER A 160 16.10 -1.11 -12.08
C SER A 160 15.19 -0.23 -12.94
N ASP A 161 13.96 -0.01 -12.47
CA ASP A 161 12.93 0.90 -12.98
C ASP A 161 12.48 1.84 -11.85
N ALA A 162 11.38 2.59 -12.02
CA ALA A 162 10.82 3.48 -11.00
C ALA A 162 10.40 2.82 -9.67
N HIS A 163 10.50 1.49 -9.50
CA HIS A 163 10.38 0.89 -8.16
C HIS A 163 11.68 1.02 -7.35
N SER A 164 12.83 1.19 -8.00
CA SER A 164 14.08 1.60 -7.35
C SER A 164 14.00 3.06 -6.90
N PHE A 165 14.69 3.42 -5.80
CA PHE A 165 14.59 4.78 -5.23
C PHE A 165 15.87 5.27 -4.56
N ALA A 166 16.12 6.58 -4.68
CA ALA A 166 17.22 7.29 -4.03
C ALA A 166 16.76 8.09 -2.81
N LYS A 167 17.49 7.96 -1.70
CA LYS A 167 17.38 8.75 -0.47
C LYS A 167 18.68 9.52 -0.27
N TYR A 168 18.59 10.83 -0.07
CA TYR A 168 19.73 11.73 0.08
C TYR A 168 19.67 12.43 1.45
N TYR A 169 20.83 12.56 2.10
CA TYR A 169 20.97 13.22 3.38
C TYR A 169 22.29 14.02 3.44
N ALA A 170 22.24 15.18 4.07
CA ALA A 170 23.39 16.03 4.35
C ALA A 170 23.37 16.51 5.80
N GLU A 171 24.55 16.72 6.38
CA GLU A 171 24.70 17.05 7.79
C GLU A 171 24.08 18.42 8.15
N GLU A 172 23.06 18.44 9.01
CA GLU A 172 22.65 19.67 9.70
C GLU A 172 23.74 20.12 10.70
N THR A 173 24.32 19.15 11.41
CA THR A 173 25.44 19.36 12.33
C THR A 173 26.66 18.56 11.88
N SER A 174 27.79 19.23 11.67
CA SER A 174 28.98 18.55 11.12
C SER A 174 29.49 17.41 12.00
N GLY A 175 29.72 16.24 11.38
CA GLY A 175 30.06 14.98 12.05
C GLY A 175 28.85 14.13 12.49
N GLU A 176 27.67 14.38 11.94
CA GLU A 176 26.43 13.63 12.18
C GLU A 176 26.30 12.36 11.31
N ILE A 177 26.75 12.37 10.05
CA ILE A 177 26.75 11.16 9.21
C ILE A 177 27.68 10.09 9.83
N ALA A 178 28.76 10.53 10.49
CA ALA A 178 29.68 9.67 11.25
C ALA A 178 29.09 9.07 12.54
N LYS A 179 27.86 9.45 12.93
CA LYS A 179 27.10 8.83 14.03
C LYS A 179 26.04 7.85 13.53
N LEU A 180 25.68 7.92 12.25
CA LEU A 180 24.61 7.16 11.62
C LEU A 180 25.14 6.08 10.67
N THR A 181 26.38 6.23 10.19
CA THR A 181 27.04 5.41 9.18
C THR A 181 28.55 5.28 9.47
N PRO A 182 29.29 4.39 8.79
CA PRO A 182 30.74 4.21 8.97
C PRO A 182 31.61 5.38 8.50
N TRP A 183 31.05 6.43 7.90
CA TRP A 183 31.82 7.46 7.16
C TRP A 183 31.68 8.87 7.75
N ASN A 184 32.76 9.64 7.64
CA ASN A 184 32.80 11.05 8.01
C ASN A 184 32.80 11.91 6.73
N VAL A 185 31.62 12.01 6.11
CA VAL A 185 31.34 12.81 4.90
C VAL A 185 30.26 13.85 5.21
N ALA A 186 30.20 14.93 4.44
CA ALA A 186 29.20 16.00 4.68
C ALA A 186 27.82 15.70 4.07
N GLU A 187 27.78 14.83 3.06
CA GLU A 187 26.57 14.45 2.32
C GLU A 187 26.71 13.02 1.76
N ILE A 188 25.59 12.30 1.72
CA ILE A 188 25.53 10.89 1.33
C ILE A 188 24.25 10.61 0.53
N THR A 189 24.37 9.79 -0.51
CA THR A 189 23.23 9.27 -1.27
C THR A 189 23.18 7.76 -1.22
N ILE A 190 21.98 7.24 -0.99
CA ILE A 190 21.67 5.82 -0.86
C ILE A 190 20.58 5.44 -1.88
N CYS A 191 20.88 4.53 -2.80
CA CYS A 191 19.97 4.10 -3.87
C CYS A 191 19.63 2.62 -3.73
N ASN A 192 18.33 2.30 -3.69
CA ASN A 192 17.82 0.95 -3.45
C ASN A 192 17.36 0.32 -4.76
N THR A 193 17.93 -0.82 -5.12
CA THR A 193 17.63 -1.54 -6.36
C THR A 193 17.89 -3.05 -6.21
N THR A 194 17.82 -3.83 -7.29
CA THR A 194 18.37 -5.18 -7.35
C THR A 194 19.01 -5.42 -8.71
N TYR A 195 20.31 -5.12 -8.82
CA TYR A 195 21.01 -5.17 -10.11
C TYR A 195 21.04 -6.59 -10.71
N GLY A 196 20.35 -6.78 -11.83
CA GLY A 196 20.29 -8.04 -12.58
C GLY A 196 21.09 -8.00 -13.89
N THR A 197 21.79 -9.10 -14.18
CA THR A 197 22.62 -9.25 -15.39
C THR A 197 22.01 -10.17 -16.45
N THR A 198 21.05 -11.03 -16.09
CA THR A 198 20.44 -12.04 -16.97
C THR A 198 19.01 -12.36 -16.58
N GLY A 199 18.13 -12.59 -17.56
CA GLY A 199 16.77 -13.08 -17.34
C GLY A 199 15.77 -11.97 -16.96
N HIS A 200 14.71 -12.37 -16.27
CA HIS A 200 13.61 -11.50 -15.84
C HIS A 200 13.52 -11.42 -14.30
N SER A 201 12.82 -10.42 -13.78
CA SER A 201 12.77 -10.11 -12.35
C SER A 201 12.31 -11.27 -11.47
N GLU A 202 11.21 -11.94 -11.82
CA GLU A 202 10.64 -13.05 -11.04
C GLU A 202 11.59 -14.25 -10.90
N ASN A 203 12.46 -14.46 -11.89
CA ASN A 203 13.48 -15.50 -11.93
C ASN A 203 14.85 -15.05 -11.38
N SER A 204 15.03 -13.77 -11.03
CA SER A 204 16.31 -13.27 -10.52
C SER A 204 16.57 -13.73 -9.07
N THR A 205 17.79 -14.20 -8.84
CA THR A 205 18.35 -14.63 -7.54
C THR A 205 19.38 -13.64 -6.99
N GLN A 206 19.53 -12.47 -7.63
CA GLN A 206 20.41 -11.42 -7.13
C GLN A 206 19.84 -10.79 -5.84
N PRO A 207 20.70 -10.47 -4.85
CA PRO A 207 20.26 -9.96 -3.55
C PRO A 207 19.82 -8.49 -3.63
N PRO A 208 18.85 -8.04 -2.81
CA PRO A 208 18.44 -6.65 -2.77
C PRO A 208 19.59 -5.74 -2.31
N LEU A 209 19.90 -4.71 -3.09
CA LEU A 209 21.05 -3.83 -2.87
C LEU A 209 20.65 -2.48 -2.28
N MET A 210 21.56 -1.93 -1.48
CA MET A 210 21.63 -0.54 -1.05
C MET A 210 22.98 -0.02 -1.55
N ARG A 211 22.95 0.86 -2.56
CA ARG A 211 24.13 1.41 -3.25
C ARG A 211 24.45 2.79 -2.69
N ILE A 212 25.72 3.09 -2.39
CA ILE A 212 26.05 4.20 -1.49
C ILE A 212 27.23 5.03 -2.00
N ALA A 213 26.99 6.32 -2.22
CA ALA A 213 27.97 7.30 -2.70
C ALA A 213 28.09 8.49 -1.74
N GLU A 214 29.29 9.09 -1.67
CA GLU A 214 29.50 10.44 -1.12
C GLU A 214 28.96 11.45 -2.14
N GLY A 215 28.30 12.51 -1.68
CA GLY A 215 27.75 13.54 -2.57
C GLY A 215 26.22 13.52 -2.74
N ASN A 216 25.69 14.58 -3.36
CA ASN A 216 24.27 14.75 -3.65
C ASN A 216 23.86 14.16 -5.02
N PHE A 217 23.41 12.90 -5.01
CA PHE A 217 22.87 12.20 -6.17
C PHE A 217 21.37 11.89 -5.97
N ALA A 218 20.60 12.82 -5.39
CA ALA A 218 19.19 12.60 -5.02
C ALA A 218 18.24 12.18 -6.17
N LEU A 219 18.71 12.28 -7.43
CA LEU A 219 18.02 11.91 -8.67
C LEU A 219 18.61 10.65 -9.34
N TRP A 220 19.45 9.86 -8.67
CA TRP A 220 20.06 8.62 -9.20
C TRP A 220 19.03 7.52 -9.53
N ALA A 221 17.82 7.62 -8.97
CA ALA A 221 16.66 6.80 -9.32
C ALA A 221 15.66 7.51 -10.26
N ALA A 222 16.12 8.54 -11.00
CA ALA A 222 15.29 9.40 -11.83
C ALA A 222 15.90 9.62 -13.22
N ASN A 223 16.46 8.55 -13.82
CA ASN A 223 17.08 8.54 -15.16
C ASN A 223 16.12 8.02 -16.24
N GLU A 224 16.47 8.21 -17.52
CA GLU A 224 15.98 7.32 -18.58
C GLU A 224 16.46 5.89 -18.24
N ARG A 225 15.56 4.92 -18.27
CA ARG A 225 15.77 3.46 -18.31
C ARG A 225 16.52 2.73 -17.19
N TRP A 226 17.41 3.39 -16.45
CA TRP A 226 18.40 2.74 -15.59
C TRP A 226 18.52 3.38 -14.20
N GLN A 227 17.57 3.06 -13.32
CA GLN A 227 17.55 3.53 -11.94
C GLN A 227 18.65 2.88 -11.10
N CYS A 228 19.36 3.69 -10.31
CA CYS A 228 20.46 3.28 -9.43
C CYS A 228 21.65 2.58 -10.11
N HIS A 229 21.89 2.80 -11.42
CA HIS A 229 23.09 2.28 -12.10
C HIS A 229 24.31 3.19 -11.90
N TRP A 230 25.47 2.59 -11.63
CA TRP A 230 26.74 3.33 -11.43
C TRP A 230 27.37 3.76 -12.76
N HIS A 231 27.93 4.97 -12.84
CA HIS A 231 28.80 5.35 -13.96
C HIS A 231 30.12 4.54 -13.90
N GLY A 232 30.65 4.16 -15.07
CA GLY A 232 31.95 3.49 -15.19
C GLY A 232 31.99 2.01 -14.77
N HIS A 233 30.99 1.51 -14.04
CA HIS A 233 31.00 0.17 -13.41
C HIS A 233 30.68 -1.02 -14.36
N SER A 234 30.80 -0.84 -15.69
CA SER A 234 30.36 -1.81 -16.71
C SER A 234 28.85 -2.15 -16.68
N GLU A 235 28.05 -1.26 -16.10
CA GLU A 235 26.59 -1.35 -16.05
C GLU A 235 25.96 -0.80 -17.34
N ALA A 236 24.68 -0.41 -17.31
CA ALA A 236 24.02 0.26 -18.43
C ALA A 236 23.96 1.77 -18.17
N GLU A 237 24.14 2.57 -19.21
CA GLU A 237 24.15 4.03 -19.16
C GLU A 237 23.14 4.62 -20.16
N SER A 238 22.65 5.82 -19.88
CA SER A 238 21.55 6.49 -20.58
C SER A 238 21.59 8.01 -20.40
N ASP A 239 21.40 8.75 -21.48
CA ASP A 239 21.25 10.21 -21.49
C ASP A 239 19.81 10.54 -21.89
N ILE A 240 19.09 11.30 -21.07
CA ILE A 240 17.73 11.75 -21.39
C ILE A 240 17.66 12.54 -22.72
N PHE A 241 18.76 13.19 -23.16
CA PHE A 241 18.76 14.06 -24.34
C PHE A 241 19.13 13.37 -25.67
N ASP A 242 19.98 12.33 -25.64
CA ASP A 242 20.50 11.63 -26.85
C ASP A 242 20.17 10.10 -26.85
N GLY A 243 19.46 9.61 -25.83
CA GLY A 243 19.08 8.20 -25.65
C GLY A 243 20.22 7.38 -24.98
N PRO A 244 20.35 6.07 -25.28
CA PRO A 244 21.43 5.24 -24.71
C PRO A 244 22.82 5.60 -25.27
N ALA A 245 23.37 6.70 -24.75
CA ALA A 245 24.68 7.28 -25.02
C ALA A 245 25.72 6.84 -23.97
N SER A 246 26.92 7.42 -24.01
CA SER A 246 28.03 7.09 -23.10
C SER A 246 28.20 8.11 -21.97
N ASN A 247 27.07 8.54 -21.41
CA ASN A 247 26.95 9.46 -20.30
C ASN A 247 25.61 9.17 -19.63
N THR A 248 25.63 8.91 -18.33
CA THR A 248 24.42 8.82 -17.49
C THR A 248 23.95 10.23 -17.19
N ASN A 249 22.77 10.69 -17.64
CA ASN A 249 22.29 12.03 -17.30
C ASN A 249 20.77 12.12 -17.08
N ASN A 250 20.37 12.58 -15.88
CA ASN A 250 18.98 12.76 -15.48
C ASN A 250 18.36 14.11 -15.95
N GLY A 251 19.14 14.97 -16.62
CA GLY A 251 18.71 16.25 -17.17
C GLY A 251 18.66 17.41 -16.17
N ASN A 252 19.00 17.22 -14.89
CA ASN A 252 18.95 18.29 -13.89
C ASN A 252 19.86 19.48 -14.25
N HIS A 253 19.40 20.68 -13.93
CA HIS A 253 20.19 21.90 -14.00
C HIS A 253 19.88 22.75 -12.77
N PRO A 254 20.71 22.67 -11.69
CA PRO A 254 20.43 23.31 -10.41
C PRO A 254 20.02 24.79 -10.47
N PRO A 255 20.60 25.66 -11.34
CA PRO A 255 20.14 27.05 -11.47
C PRO A 255 18.71 27.23 -12.03
N THR A 256 18.14 26.19 -12.67
CA THR A 256 16.73 26.15 -13.12
C THR A 256 15.85 25.50 -12.05
N THR A 257 16.22 24.30 -11.63
CA THR A 257 15.39 23.45 -10.76
C THR A 257 15.38 23.94 -9.32
N GLY A 258 16.53 24.38 -8.79
CA GLY A 258 16.75 24.57 -7.36
C GLY A 258 17.17 23.29 -6.63
N LEU A 259 17.21 22.14 -7.32
CA LEU A 259 17.78 20.90 -6.79
C LEU A 259 19.28 20.90 -7.04
N ASN A 260 20.08 20.94 -5.98
CA ASN A 260 21.55 20.86 -6.03
C ASN A 260 22.07 19.41 -6.13
N ALA A 261 21.24 18.48 -6.59
CA ALA A 261 21.68 17.14 -6.96
C ALA A 261 22.49 17.20 -8.26
N ASP A 262 23.42 16.28 -8.45
CA ASP A 262 24.12 16.17 -9.73
C ASP A 262 23.17 15.73 -10.87
N ALA A 263 23.56 16.08 -12.08
CA ALA A 263 22.87 15.65 -13.30
C ALA A 263 23.36 14.28 -13.76
N ASP A 264 24.61 13.92 -13.46
CA ASP A 264 25.19 12.62 -13.79
C ASP A 264 24.97 11.59 -12.65
N ASN A 265 25.10 10.29 -12.94
CA ASN A 265 25.13 9.25 -11.90
C ASN A 265 26.51 9.21 -11.23
N PRO A 266 26.61 8.79 -9.95
CA PRO A 266 27.88 8.71 -9.25
C PRO A 266 28.86 7.75 -9.96
N ASP A 267 30.13 8.14 -9.98
CA ASP A 267 31.22 7.34 -10.52
C ASP A 267 31.65 6.25 -9.54
N TRP A 268 31.85 5.04 -10.07
CA TRP A 268 32.22 3.91 -9.26
C TRP A 268 33.61 4.02 -8.63
N ASP A 269 34.61 4.60 -9.29
CA ASP A 269 35.98 4.68 -8.75
C ASP A 269 36.22 5.95 -7.92
N ASP A 270 35.53 7.07 -8.19
CA ASP A 270 35.69 8.34 -7.47
C ASP A 270 34.65 8.58 -6.34
N ASP A 271 33.36 8.23 -6.48
CA ASP A 271 32.29 8.64 -5.54
C ASP A 271 31.82 7.55 -4.54
N LYS A 272 32.12 6.27 -4.78
CA LYS A 272 31.55 5.18 -3.95
C LYS A 272 32.06 5.16 -2.51
N LEU A 273 31.18 4.79 -1.57
CA LEU A 273 31.52 4.63 -0.16
C LEU A 273 31.74 3.16 0.22
N GLY A 274 32.97 2.84 0.61
CA GLY A 274 33.39 1.49 0.97
C GLY A 274 33.38 0.55 -0.24
N ASP A 275 32.58 -0.52 -0.16
CA ASP A 275 32.40 -1.49 -1.25
C ASP A 275 31.34 -1.02 -2.27
N GLY A 276 30.67 0.11 -2.04
CA GLY A 276 29.65 0.71 -2.90
C GLY A 276 28.30 0.02 -2.83
N ASP A 277 28.25 -1.30 -3.05
CA ASP A 277 27.03 -2.12 -3.04
C ASP A 277 26.90 -2.96 -1.77
N TYR A 278 25.84 -2.73 -0.98
CA TYR A 278 25.55 -3.45 0.26
C TYR A 278 24.28 -4.28 0.14
N VAL A 279 24.31 -5.54 0.57
CA VAL A 279 23.12 -6.41 0.57
C VAL A 279 22.23 -6.11 1.77
N VAL A 280 20.95 -5.81 1.53
CA VAL A 280 20.00 -5.48 2.60
C VAL A 280 19.42 -6.75 3.22
N ARG A 281 20.27 -7.43 3.99
CA ARG A 281 19.92 -8.51 4.91
C ARG A 281 20.25 -8.11 6.34
N VAL A 282 19.43 -8.52 7.31
CA VAL A 282 19.66 -8.20 8.73
C VAL A 282 19.42 -9.40 9.63
N GLU A 283 20.38 -9.72 10.51
CA GLU A 283 20.16 -10.65 11.62
C GLU A 283 19.22 -10.02 12.65
N VAL A 284 18.20 -10.78 13.03
CA VAL A 284 17.13 -10.34 13.93
C VAL A 284 16.97 -11.26 15.12
N CYS A 285 16.39 -10.73 16.19
CA CYS A 285 16.07 -11.48 17.39
C CYS A 285 17.27 -12.20 18.04
N SER A 286 18.45 -11.56 18.03
CA SER A 286 19.70 -12.10 18.58
C SER A 286 19.55 -12.57 20.04
N SER A 287 20.32 -13.59 20.42
CA SER A 287 20.24 -14.18 21.78
C SER A 287 20.91 -13.30 22.86
N ASP A 288 21.74 -12.34 22.47
CA ASP A 288 22.28 -11.33 23.38
C ASP A 288 21.25 -10.23 23.64
N ALA A 289 21.08 -9.86 24.91
CA ALA A 289 20.13 -8.83 25.31
C ALA A 289 20.60 -7.42 24.94
N SER A 290 21.91 -7.16 24.82
CA SER A 290 22.41 -5.86 24.34
C SER A 290 22.31 -5.70 22.81
N LYS A 291 21.74 -6.69 22.11
CA LYS A 291 21.56 -6.71 20.64
C LYS A 291 20.08 -6.71 20.23
N THR A 292 19.18 -6.25 21.10
CA THR A 292 17.74 -6.11 20.82
C THR A 292 17.12 -5.12 21.80
N ALA A 293 16.48 -4.06 21.32
CA ALA A 293 15.91 -2.98 22.14
C ALA A 293 14.38 -2.92 22.04
N THR A 294 13.85 -2.79 20.83
CA THR A 294 12.41 -2.65 20.54
C THR A 294 11.82 -3.79 19.71
N GLU A 295 12.65 -4.67 19.15
CA GLU A 295 12.18 -5.71 18.24
C GLU A 295 11.25 -6.76 18.88
N LYS A 296 10.13 -7.03 18.19
CA LYS A 296 9.09 -7.97 18.64
C LYS A 296 9.48 -9.42 18.39
N CYS A 297 10.13 -10.02 19.39
CA CYS A 297 10.58 -11.41 19.35
C CYS A 297 9.80 -12.33 20.31
N LYS A 298 9.49 -13.56 19.86
CA LYS A 298 8.94 -14.64 20.69
C LYS A 298 9.99 -15.75 20.89
N VAL A 299 10.03 -16.34 22.07
CA VAL A 299 10.82 -17.54 22.35
C VAL A 299 9.91 -18.76 22.22
N TYR A 300 10.32 -19.73 21.41
CA TYR A 300 9.59 -20.98 21.13
C TYR A 300 10.10 -22.13 22.01
N PRO A 301 9.38 -23.27 22.13
CA PRO A 301 9.63 -24.30 23.15
C PRO A 301 11.06 -24.87 23.23
N ASP A 302 11.77 -25.00 22.12
CA ASP A 302 13.18 -25.46 22.07
C ASP A 302 14.19 -24.39 22.52
N GLY A 303 13.73 -23.17 22.85
CA GLY A 303 14.53 -22.04 23.33
C GLY A 303 14.88 -21.00 22.27
N ASN A 304 14.47 -21.22 21.02
CA ASN A 304 14.83 -20.38 19.88
C ASN A 304 14.01 -19.08 19.86
N LYS A 305 14.68 -17.94 19.64
CA LYS A 305 14.09 -16.58 19.62
C LYS A 305 13.83 -16.17 18.17
N LYS A 306 12.61 -15.73 17.83
CA LYS A 306 12.14 -15.49 16.46
C LYS A 306 11.36 -14.18 16.32
N PRO A 307 11.47 -13.47 15.18
CA PRO A 307 10.66 -12.28 14.93
C PRO A 307 9.20 -12.68 14.67
N ILE A 308 8.26 -11.94 15.25
CA ILE A 308 6.83 -12.19 15.13
C ILE A 308 6.04 -10.94 14.75
N GLY A 309 4.96 -11.17 13.99
CA GLY A 309 3.91 -10.20 13.70
C GLY A 309 2.56 -10.63 14.29
N LEU A 310 1.49 -10.01 13.80
CA LEU A 310 0.11 -10.25 14.23
C LEU A 310 -0.33 -11.71 14.04
N LEU A 311 0.13 -12.39 12.98
CA LEU A 311 -0.26 -13.77 12.70
C LEU A 311 0.21 -14.73 13.80
N GLN A 312 1.44 -14.58 14.31
CA GLN A 312 1.90 -15.40 15.44
C GLN A 312 1.29 -14.96 16.78
N GLU A 313 1.11 -13.65 16.99
CA GLU A 313 0.56 -13.08 18.23
C GLU A 313 -0.84 -13.59 18.56
N TYR A 314 -1.69 -13.78 17.54
CA TYR A 314 -3.06 -14.28 17.71
C TYR A 314 -3.27 -15.71 17.19
N GLY A 315 -2.48 -16.18 16.23
CA GLY A 315 -2.66 -17.47 15.58
C GLY A 315 -1.89 -18.64 16.20
N ASP A 316 -0.75 -18.41 16.87
CA ASP A 316 0.06 -19.51 17.45
C ASP A 316 -0.72 -20.29 18.52
N ASP A 317 -1.48 -19.57 19.37
CA ASP A 317 -2.26 -20.13 20.47
C ASP A 317 -3.74 -20.42 20.08
N GLY A 318 -4.10 -20.27 18.80
CA GLY A 318 -5.47 -20.48 18.30
C GLY A 318 -6.50 -19.48 18.81
N GLN A 319 -6.14 -18.20 18.91
CA GLN A 319 -7.09 -17.13 19.30
C GLN A 319 -7.86 -16.58 18.11
N ILE A 320 -7.31 -16.69 16.89
CA ILE A 320 -7.89 -16.26 15.62
C ILE A 320 -7.49 -17.25 14.52
N ALA A 321 -8.47 -17.67 13.71
CA ALA A 321 -8.24 -18.37 12.46
C ALA A 321 -8.06 -17.36 11.32
N PHE A 322 -7.03 -17.55 10.49
CA PHE A 322 -6.65 -16.65 9.40
C PHE A 322 -6.76 -17.32 8.04
N GLY A 323 -7.31 -16.61 7.06
CA GLY A 323 -7.24 -16.91 5.62
C GLY A 323 -6.64 -15.73 4.85
N LEU A 324 -6.39 -15.92 3.56
CA LEU A 324 -5.89 -14.86 2.67
C LEU A 324 -6.54 -14.94 1.29
N MET A 325 -7.09 -13.81 0.86
CA MET A 325 -7.54 -13.52 -0.50
C MET A 325 -6.63 -12.45 -1.09
N THR A 326 -6.24 -12.54 -2.36
CA THR A 326 -5.44 -11.49 -3.01
C THR A 326 -5.90 -11.17 -4.42
N GLY A 327 -5.40 -10.07 -4.98
CA GLY A 327 -5.31 -9.93 -6.44
C GLY A 327 -4.44 -11.04 -7.06
N SER A 328 -4.37 -11.09 -8.38
CA SER A 328 -3.57 -12.08 -9.12
C SER A 328 -2.72 -11.42 -10.21
N PHE A 329 -1.81 -12.17 -10.83
CA PHE A 329 -1.09 -11.74 -12.02
C PHE A 329 -1.89 -12.12 -13.28
N GLN A 330 -2.42 -13.34 -13.33
CA GLN A 330 -3.20 -13.83 -14.47
C GLN A 330 -4.52 -13.07 -14.70
N LEU A 331 -5.16 -12.58 -13.63
CA LEU A 331 -6.43 -11.85 -13.65
C LEU A 331 -6.28 -10.52 -12.88
N ASN A 332 -5.20 -9.80 -13.15
CA ASN A 332 -4.79 -8.57 -12.48
C ASN A 332 -5.84 -7.44 -12.44
N LYS A 333 -6.85 -7.45 -13.32
CA LYS A 333 -7.92 -6.44 -13.37
C LYS A 333 -9.28 -6.89 -12.82
N SER A 334 -9.41 -8.13 -12.32
CA SER A 334 -10.72 -8.68 -11.92
C SER A 334 -10.62 -9.80 -10.88
N GLY A 335 -11.46 -9.74 -9.84
CA GLY A 335 -11.64 -10.85 -8.88
C GLY A 335 -10.67 -10.90 -7.70
N GLY A 336 -10.93 -11.87 -6.82
CA GLY A 336 -10.04 -12.28 -5.74
C GLY A 336 -9.66 -13.75 -5.84
N THR A 337 -8.38 -14.06 -5.71
CA THR A 337 -7.84 -15.42 -5.68
C THR A 337 -7.53 -15.83 -4.25
N LEU A 338 -8.17 -16.91 -3.78
CA LEU A 338 -7.92 -17.45 -2.45
C LEU A 338 -6.51 -18.06 -2.39
N ARG A 339 -5.68 -17.58 -1.48
CA ARG A 339 -4.32 -18.08 -1.20
C ARG A 339 -4.27 -19.01 0.00
N LYS A 340 -5.12 -18.80 1.02
CA LYS A 340 -5.31 -19.73 2.15
C LYS A 340 -6.76 -19.74 2.59
N ASN A 341 -7.34 -20.91 2.77
CA ASN A 341 -8.61 -21.08 3.49
C ASN A 341 -8.45 -20.58 4.94
N VAL A 342 -9.53 -20.09 5.56
CA VAL A 342 -9.46 -19.64 6.95
C VAL A 342 -9.23 -20.85 7.87
N GLY A 343 -8.21 -20.76 8.71
CA GLY A 343 -7.78 -21.83 9.62
C GLY A 343 -6.62 -21.39 10.52
N PRO A 344 -6.03 -22.30 11.31
CA PRO A 344 -4.87 -21.97 12.14
C PRO A 344 -3.66 -21.60 11.27
N ILE A 345 -2.76 -20.75 11.80
CA ILE A 345 -1.44 -20.49 11.18
C ILE A 345 -0.40 -21.55 11.57
N THR A 346 -0.73 -22.43 12.51
CA THR A 346 0.16 -23.47 13.04
C THR A 346 0.46 -24.59 12.02
N ASP A 347 -0.18 -24.59 10.85
CA ASP A 347 0.19 -25.40 9.68
C ASP A 347 1.40 -24.82 8.91
N GLU A 348 1.66 -23.51 9.04
CA GLU A 348 2.77 -22.78 8.42
C GLU A 348 3.95 -22.53 9.37
N ILE A 349 3.77 -22.69 10.70
CA ILE A 349 4.78 -22.37 11.71
C ILE A 349 5.06 -23.56 12.64
N ASN A 350 6.33 -23.78 12.98
CA ASN A 350 6.79 -24.78 13.95
C ASN A 350 6.58 -24.31 15.42
N VAL A 351 5.32 -24.06 15.80
CA VAL A 351 4.97 -23.46 17.11
C VAL A 351 5.32 -24.32 18.33
N ASP A 352 5.30 -25.65 18.20
CA ASP A 352 5.62 -26.61 19.27
C ASP A 352 7.13 -26.83 19.46
N THR A 353 7.99 -26.26 18.61
CA THR A 353 9.45 -26.51 18.60
C THR A 353 10.26 -25.22 18.52
N ASP A 354 10.57 -24.75 17.30
CA ASP A 354 11.63 -23.76 17.04
C ASP A 354 11.13 -22.42 16.46
N GLY A 355 9.84 -22.30 16.13
CA GLY A 355 9.25 -21.10 15.52
C GLY A 355 9.77 -20.79 14.10
N THR A 356 10.44 -21.73 13.44
CA THR A 356 10.77 -21.61 12.02
C THR A 356 9.52 -21.75 11.16
N PHE A 357 9.56 -21.19 9.95
CA PHE A 357 8.51 -21.40 8.95
C PHE A 357 8.63 -22.80 8.33
N LYS A 358 7.47 -23.43 8.14
CA LYS A 358 7.34 -24.72 7.46
C LYS A 358 7.41 -24.52 5.94
N SER A 359 7.70 -25.60 5.21
CA SER A 359 7.55 -25.61 3.75
C SER A 359 6.12 -25.25 3.37
N ALA A 360 5.95 -24.21 2.55
CA ALA A 360 4.66 -23.63 2.18
C ALA A 360 3.59 -24.70 1.82
N PRO A 361 2.48 -24.81 2.58
CA PRO A 361 1.44 -25.79 2.30
C PRO A 361 0.85 -25.68 0.88
N ALA A 362 0.85 -26.81 0.17
CA ALA A 362 0.31 -26.93 -1.19
C ALA A 362 -1.23 -26.86 -1.27
N ALA A 363 -1.92 -26.78 -0.13
CA ALA A 363 -3.37 -26.51 -0.05
C ALA A 363 -3.68 -24.99 -0.05
N GLY A 364 -2.65 -24.15 0.03
CA GLY A 364 -2.77 -22.71 0.26
C GLY A 364 -2.09 -22.28 1.57
N ASN A 365 -1.55 -21.06 1.61
CA ASN A 365 -0.74 -20.52 2.71
C ASN A 365 -0.71 -18.98 2.68
N ILE A 366 -0.37 -18.34 3.80
CA ILE A 366 -0.22 -16.88 3.93
C ILE A 366 1.24 -16.45 3.76
N ILE A 367 2.13 -17.03 4.57
CA ILE A 367 3.50 -16.55 4.77
C ILE A 367 4.35 -16.81 3.52
N GLY A 368 4.18 -17.96 2.88
CA GLY A 368 4.86 -18.29 1.61
C GLY A 368 4.44 -17.36 0.48
N ASN A 369 3.12 -17.19 0.28
CA ASN A 369 2.55 -16.27 -0.71
C ASN A 369 3.04 -14.83 -0.53
N LEU A 370 2.95 -14.27 0.68
CA LEU A 370 3.37 -12.89 0.95
C LEU A 370 4.90 -12.69 0.95
N SER A 371 5.68 -13.75 1.20
CA SER A 371 7.14 -13.73 1.02
C SER A 371 7.56 -13.84 -0.45
N ALA A 372 6.80 -14.57 -1.28
CA ALA A 372 7.07 -14.73 -2.71
C ALA A 372 6.78 -13.47 -3.55
N LEU A 373 5.87 -12.60 -3.06
CA LEU A 373 5.40 -11.42 -3.78
C LEU A 373 6.57 -10.48 -4.19
N ARG A 374 6.71 -10.24 -5.49
CA ARG A 374 7.74 -9.39 -6.12
C ARG A 374 7.24 -8.89 -7.47
N ILE A 375 7.83 -7.81 -7.98
CA ILE A 375 7.62 -7.37 -9.36
C ILE A 375 8.08 -8.45 -10.35
N SER A 376 7.28 -8.72 -11.37
CA SER A 376 7.43 -9.80 -12.36
C SER A 376 7.60 -9.25 -13.78
N GLY A 377 8.34 -9.96 -14.64
CA GLY A 377 8.46 -9.71 -16.07
C GLY A 377 9.52 -8.68 -16.51
N TYR A 378 9.95 -7.76 -15.65
CA TYR A 378 11.01 -6.78 -15.97
C TYR A 378 12.27 -7.49 -16.48
N CYS A 379 12.77 -7.09 -17.64
CA CYS A 379 13.82 -7.81 -18.34
C CYS A 379 15.23 -7.21 -18.16
N TYR A 380 16.14 -7.97 -17.55
CA TYR A 380 17.54 -7.58 -17.40
C TYR A 380 18.44 -7.89 -18.60
N ASN A 381 18.06 -8.83 -19.49
CA ASN A 381 18.88 -9.23 -20.64
C ASN A 381 18.05 -9.97 -21.72
N CYS A 382 17.36 -9.20 -22.56
CA CYS A 382 16.60 -9.64 -23.74
C CYS A 382 16.74 -8.59 -24.85
N THR A 383 15.92 -8.67 -25.90
CA THR A 383 15.99 -7.75 -27.05
C THR A 383 15.70 -6.30 -26.63
N ASN A 384 14.67 -6.13 -25.82
CA ASN A 384 14.26 -4.86 -25.21
C ASN A 384 14.68 -4.87 -23.72
N ARG A 385 15.99 -4.89 -23.46
CA ARG A 385 16.55 -4.79 -22.10
C ARG A 385 15.99 -3.56 -21.38
N GLY A 386 15.69 -3.72 -20.09
CA GLY A 386 15.14 -2.70 -19.21
C GLY A 386 13.61 -2.64 -19.18
N THR A 387 12.90 -3.54 -19.88
CA THR A 387 11.46 -3.35 -20.13
C THR A 387 10.58 -4.53 -19.73
N TYR A 388 9.28 -4.27 -19.61
CA TYR A 388 8.20 -5.25 -19.42
C TYR A 388 7.69 -5.87 -20.73
N ASN A 389 8.13 -5.36 -21.89
CA ASN A 389 7.65 -5.76 -23.22
C ASN A 389 7.68 -7.28 -23.47
N GLU A 390 8.80 -7.94 -23.15
CA GLU A 390 9.01 -9.37 -23.47
C GLU A 390 8.56 -10.32 -22.34
N GLY A 391 8.63 -9.90 -21.08
CA GLY A 391 8.30 -10.75 -19.93
C GLY A 391 6.84 -10.67 -19.46
N ASP A 392 6.17 -9.54 -19.67
CA ASP A 392 4.83 -9.25 -19.15
C ASP A 392 3.83 -8.82 -20.24
N ASN A 393 4.24 -8.86 -21.51
CA ASN A 393 3.50 -8.35 -22.68
C ASN A 393 3.07 -6.87 -22.54
N CYS A 394 3.66 -6.12 -21.60
CA CYS A 394 3.28 -4.76 -21.30
C CYS A 394 4.12 -3.79 -22.12
N ALA A 395 3.54 -3.28 -23.19
CA ALA A 395 4.19 -2.38 -24.13
C ALA A 395 4.26 -0.93 -23.64
N TRP A 396 5.08 -0.14 -24.32
CA TRP A 396 5.06 1.33 -24.30
C TRP A 396 3.70 1.90 -24.71
N GLY A 397 3.39 3.12 -24.27
CA GLY A 397 2.28 3.91 -24.83
C GLY A 397 0.90 3.30 -24.62
N LEU A 398 0.64 2.68 -23.47
CA LEU A 398 -0.60 1.96 -23.20
C LEU A 398 -1.67 2.83 -22.52
N ASN A 399 -2.85 2.90 -23.16
CA ASN A 399 -4.07 3.45 -22.56
C ASN A 399 -5.01 2.36 -22.01
N SER A 400 -4.75 1.08 -22.27
CA SER A 400 -5.51 -0.06 -21.74
C SER A 400 -4.79 -1.38 -22.03
N PHE A 401 -5.05 -2.39 -21.20
CA PHE A 401 -4.53 -3.75 -21.32
C PHE A 401 -5.57 -4.78 -20.87
N ASN A 402 -5.31 -6.05 -21.17
CA ASN A 402 -6.16 -7.19 -20.77
C ASN A 402 -5.56 -7.90 -19.54
N ASN A 403 -6.37 -8.70 -18.85
CA ASN A 403 -5.89 -9.67 -17.86
C ASN A 403 -4.76 -10.56 -18.45
N GLY A 404 -3.72 -10.81 -17.65
CA GLY A 404 -2.55 -11.59 -18.08
C GLY A 404 -1.58 -10.80 -18.95
N SER A 405 -1.61 -9.47 -18.87
CA SER A 405 -0.59 -8.55 -19.40
C SER A 405 -0.52 -7.34 -18.47
N CYS A 406 0.64 -6.69 -18.36
CA CYS A 406 0.87 -5.63 -17.36
C CYS A 406 0.54 -6.13 -15.94
N THR A 407 0.98 -7.34 -15.61
CA THR A 407 0.43 -8.14 -14.50
C THR A 407 0.81 -7.66 -13.10
N ASN A 408 1.72 -6.69 -13.00
CA ASN A 408 2.00 -5.93 -11.77
C ASN A 408 0.98 -4.80 -11.51
N TRP A 409 0.20 -4.41 -12.52
CA TRP A 409 -0.76 -3.31 -12.46
C TRP A 409 -2.20 -3.81 -12.51
N GLY A 410 -3.02 -3.31 -11.58
CA GLY A 410 -4.44 -3.63 -11.45
C GLY A 410 -4.79 -4.07 -10.04
N ASN A 411 -5.85 -3.46 -9.49
CA ASN A 411 -6.17 -3.56 -8.08
C ASN A 411 -7.70 -3.58 -7.84
N PRO A 412 -8.40 -4.67 -8.22
CA PRO A 412 -9.87 -4.81 -8.15
C PRO A 412 -10.37 -5.05 -6.72
N GLN A 413 -10.10 -4.11 -5.81
CA GLN A 413 -10.32 -4.22 -4.37
C GLN A 413 -11.77 -4.60 -4.00
N SER A 414 -12.76 -4.05 -4.71
CA SER A 414 -14.18 -4.37 -4.46
C SER A 414 -14.52 -5.81 -4.83
N GLU A 415 -13.84 -6.39 -5.82
CA GLU A 415 -14.03 -7.78 -6.24
C GLU A 415 -13.29 -8.78 -5.36
N ILE A 416 -12.08 -8.41 -4.88
CA ILE A 416 -11.35 -9.15 -3.85
C ILE A 416 -12.20 -9.23 -2.57
N TYR A 417 -12.85 -8.12 -2.19
CA TYR A 417 -13.79 -8.07 -1.07
C TYR A 417 -15.05 -8.92 -1.32
N TYR A 418 -15.62 -8.86 -2.53
CA TYR A 418 -16.78 -9.65 -2.95
C TYR A 418 -16.52 -11.17 -2.90
N GLU A 419 -15.41 -11.67 -3.42
CA GLU A 419 -15.06 -13.10 -3.31
C GLU A 419 -14.84 -13.53 -1.85
N SER A 420 -14.39 -12.61 -0.99
CA SER A 420 -14.22 -12.87 0.45
C SER A 420 -15.55 -12.99 1.19
N LEU A 421 -16.56 -12.22 0.80
CA LEU A 421 -17.94 -12.43 1.25
C LEU A 421 -18.50 -13.75 0.73
N ARG A 422 -18.30 -14.09 -0.56
CA ARG A 422 -18.76 -15.37 -1.12
C ARG A 422 -18.10 -16.59 -0.45
N TYR A 423 -16.85 -16.46 -0.03
CA TYR A 423 -16.15 -17.47 0.76
C TYR A 423 -16.85 -17.72 2.10
N PHE A 424 -17.14 -16.67 2.88
CA PHE A 424 -17.89 -16.80 4.14
C PHE A 424 -19.35 -17.23 3.94
N ALA A 425 -19.95 -16.92 2.79
CA ALA A 425 -21.26 -17.42 2.38
C ALA A 425 -21.26 -18.90 1.94
N GLY A 426 -20.13 -19.63 2.11
CA GLY A 426 -20.04 -21.08 1.86
C GLY A 426 -20.06 -21.46 0.38
N LYS A 427 -19.79 -20.51 -0.52
CA LYS A 427 -19.88 -20.72 -1.97
C LYS A 427 -18.58 -21.33 -2.51
N GLN A 428 -18.42 -21.34 -3.83
CA GLN A 428 -17.27 -21.90 -4.54
C GLN A 428 -16.65 -20.82 -5.44
N PRO A 429 -15.34 -20.89 -5.76
CA PRO A 429 -14.66 -19.83 -6.51
C PRO A 429 -15.33 -19.56 -7.84
N LEU A 430 -15.38 -18.29 -8.24
CA LEU A 430 -15.86 -17.93 -9.56
C LEU A 430 -14.83 -18.33 -10.63
N ASN A 431 -15.25 -19.11 -11.62
CA ASN A 431 -14.40 -19.52 -12.75
C ASN A 431 -13.81 -18.33 -13.55
N THR A 432 -14.37 -17.13 -13.39
CA THR A 432 -13.88 -15.87 -13.97
C THR A 432 -12.79 -15.19 -13.16
N TYR A 433 -12.56 -15.61 -11.92
CA TYR A 433 -11.62 -15.04 -10.95
C TYR A 433 -10.56 -16.04 -10.46
N GLN A 434 -10.72 -17.33 -10.77
CA GLN A 434 -9.77 -18.37 -10.40
C GLN A 434 -8.48 -18.26 -11.23
N ALA A 435 -7.47 -17.59 -10.68
CA ALA A 435 -6.13 -17.50 -11.27
C ALA A 435 -5.22 -18.67 -10.87
N ASP A 436 -4.35 -19.08 -11.79
CA ASP A 436 -3.12 -19.83 -11.51
C ASP A 436 -1.91 -18.93 -11.82
N ASP A 437 -1.30 -18.37 -10.77
CA ASP A 437 -0.16 -17.48 -10.89
C ASP A 437 1.20 -18.21 -10.83
N SER A 438 1.22 -19.54 -10.78
CA SER A 438 2.46 -20.32 -10.61
C SER A 438 3.44 -20.18 -11.80
N SER A 439 2.96 -19.70 -12.95
CA SER A 439 3.78 -19.31 -14.12
C SER A 439 4.44 -17.93 -14.00
N TYR A 440 3.94 -17.06 -13.13
CA TYR A 440 4.50 -15.74 -12.84
C TYR A 440 5.39 -15.81 -11.60
N LEU A 441 4.87 -16.36 -10.50
CA LEU A 441 5.60 -16.56 -9.26
C LEU A 441 5.38 -18.00 -8.77
N SER A 442 6.41 -18.83 -8.90
CA SER A 442 6.35 -20.28 -8.63
C SER A 442 5.94 -20.67 -7.20
N ASN A 443 6.09 -19.76 -6.24
CA ASN A 443 5.68 -19.93 -4.83
C ASN A 443 4.39 -19.17 -4.46
N PHE A 444 3.74 -18.47 -5.41
CA PHE A 444 2.50 -17.72 -5.19
C PHE A 444 1.26 -18.62 -5.37
N ILE A 445 1.13 -19.58 -4.46
CA ILE A 445 0.18 -20.72 -4.52
C ILE A 445 -1.27 -20.26 -4.32
N THR A 446 -2.10 -20.48 -5.34
CA THR A 446 -3.58 -20.49 -5.24
C THR A 446 -4.06 -21.71 -4.44
N ALA A 447 -5.00 -21.50 -3.51
CA ALA A 447 -5.63 -22.57 -2.75
C ALA A 447 -6.48 -23.48 -3.66
N THR A 448 -6.24 -24.80 -3.61
CA THR A 448 -6.78 -25.75 -4.60
C THR A 448 -8.30 -26.00 -4.51
N SER A 449 -8.93 -25.58 -3.41
CA SER A 449 -10.38 -25.68 -3.18
C SER A 449 -10.79 -24.76 -2.03
N TRP A 450 -12.03 -24.25 -2.06
CA TRP A 450 -12.62 -23.51 -0.95
C TRP A 450 -13.29 -24.47 0.04
N SER A 451 -12.93 -24.37 1.31
CA SER A 451 -13.61 -25.00 2.45
C SER A 451 -14.43 -23.95 3.18
N ASP A 452 -15.71 -24.21 3.38
CA ASP A 452 -16.59 -23.39 4.21
C ASP A 452 -16.05 -23.36 5.66
N PRO A 453 -15.79 -22.18 6.25
CA PRO A 453 -15.36 -22.06 7.64
C PRO A 453 -16.51 -22.17 8.64
N LEU A 454 -17.78 -22.17 8.19
CA LEU A 454 -18.96 -22.11 9.06
C LEU A 454 -19.80 -23.39 9.05
N SER A 455 -20.56 -23.54 10.14
CA SER A 455 -21.50 -24.62 10.38
C SER A 455 -22.42 -24.25 11.54
N ALA A 456 -23.50 -25.01 11.76
CA ALA A 456 -24.36 -24.88 12.94
C ALA A 456 -23.62 -25.09 14.30
N ALA A 457 -22.36 -25.54 14.30
CA ALA A 457 -21.54 -25.64 15.51
C ALA A 457 -20.73 -24.35 15.83
N ASN A 458 -20.54 -23.46 14.85
CA ASN A 458 -19.73 -22.24 14.98
C ASN A 458 -20.29 -21.01 14.24
N TYR A 459 -21.58 -21.01 13.87
CA TYR A 459 -22.27 -19.90 13.19
C TYR A 459 -22.10 -18.53 13.88
N CYS A 460 -21.92 -18.52 15.20
CA CYS A 460 -21.72 -17.33 16.03
C CYS A 460 -20.26 -16.83 16.08
N ALA A 461 -19.35 -17.39 15.26
CA ALA A 461 -17.98 -16.94 15.13
C ALA A 461 -17.92 -15.48 14.61
N PRO A 462 -17.14 -14.58 15.24
CA PRO A 462 -16.93 -13.24 14.70
C PRO A 462 -16.25 -13.30 13.33
N LEU A 463 -16.98 -12.95 12.26
CA LEU A 463 -16.44 -12.82 10.91
C LEU A 463 -15.86 -11.42 10.69
N ASN A 464 -14.61 -11.36 10.22
CA ASN A 464 -13.95 -10.10 9.90
C ASN A 464 -13.18 -10.22 8.58
N ILE A 465 -13.21 -9.17 7.78
CA ILE A 465 -12.34 -8.99 6.62
C ILE A 465 -11.45 -7.78 6.90
N ILE A 466 -10.13 -7.95 6.78
CA ILE A 466 -9.15 -6.86 6.87
C ILE A 466 -8.64 -6.59 5.45
N GLN A 467 -9.09 -5.47 4.87
CA GLN A 467 -8.75 -5.05 3.52
C GLN A 467 -7.47 -4.21 3.55
N PHE A 468 -6.33 -4.83 3.29
CA PHE A 468 -5.06 -4.16 3.05
C PHE A 468 -4.98 -3.69 1.59
N ASN A 469 -4.92 -2.37 1.43
CA ASN A 469 -4.82 -1.74 0.12
C ASN A 469 -3.53 -0.91 0.02
N ALA A 470 -2.73 -1.18 -1.01
CA ALA A 470 -1.46 -0.49 -1.26
C ALA A 470 -1.58 0.76 -2.15
N SER A 471 -2.72 0.95 -2.80
CA SER A 471 -3.01 2.05 -3.73
C SER A 471 -4.51 2.38 -3.64
N VAL A 472 -5.08 3.05 -4.63
CA VAL A 472 -6.54 3.07 -4.83
C VAL A 472 -7.05 1.83 -5.58
N SER A 473 -8.34 1.51 -5.42
CA SER A 473 -9.02 0.52 -6.27
C SER A 473 -8.89 0.89 -7.76
N SER A 474 -8.81 -0.11 -8.64
CA SER A 474 -8.86 0.06 -10.09
C SER A 474 -9.64 -1.06 -10.78
N TYR A 475 -10.17 -0.76 -11.97
CA TYR A 475 -10.94 -1.60 -12.90
C TYR A 475 -12.30 -2.18 -12.42
N ASP A 476 -12.61 -2.14 -11.12
CA ASP A 476 -13.82 -2.75 -10.53
C ASP A 476 -15.18 -2.01 -10.74
N HIS A 477 -15.28 -1.09 -11.72
CA HIS A 477 -16.49 -0.27 -12.01
C HIS A 477 -17.49 -0.86 -13.03
N GLY A 478 -17.18 -1.94 -13.75
CA GLY A 478 -18.19 -2.61 -14.60
C GLY A 478 -19.25 -3.35 -13.78
N ASP A 479 -20.51 -3.39 -14.23
CA ASP A 479 -21.53 -4.30 -13.65
C ASP A 479 -21.26 -5.78 -14.04
N SER A 480 -20.46 -5.99 -15.09
CA SER A 480 -19.90 -7.30 -15.48
C SER A 480 -18.92 -7.87 -14.45
N GLU A 481 -18.32 -7.01 -13.63
CA GLU A 481 -17.30 -7.37 -12.64
C GLU A 481 -17.92 -7.89 -11.31
N TYR A 482 -19.17 -8.36 -11.32
CA TYR A 482 -19.82 -9.00 -10.16
C TYR A 482 -20.72 -10.19 -10.57
N PRO A 483 -20.16 -11.22 -11.25
CA PRO A 483 -20.93 -12.38 -11.67
C PRO A 483 -21.46 -13.16 -10.46
N ASN A 484 -22.66 -13.71 -10.61
CA ASN A 484 -23.44 -14.39 -9.56
C ASN A 484 -23.69 -13.55 -8.29
N ILE A 485 -23.95 -12.23 -8.40
CA ILE A 485 -24.20 -11.35 -7.23
C ILE A 485 -25.18 -11.94 -6.18
N ALA A 486 -26.22 -12.63 -6.63
CA ALA A 486 -27.22 -13.32 -5.80
C ALA A 486 -26.74 -14.66 -5.16
N ASP A 487 -25.43 -14.98 -5.24
CA ASP A 487 -24.79 -15.94 -4.34
C ASP A 487 -24.73 -15.39 -2.90
N LEU A 488 -24.86 -14.07 -2.71
CA LEU A 488 -25.02 -13.42 -1.41
C LEU A 488 -26.50 -13.09 -1.17
N GLU A 489 -27.02 -13.42 0.00
CA GLU A 489 -28.44 -13.31 0.36
C GLU A 489 -28.95 -11.86 0.24
N ASP A 490 -30.14 -11.65 -0.35
CA ASP A 490 -30.74 -10.33 -0.64
C ASP A 490 -29.90 -9.35 -1.51
N LEU A 491 -28.69 -9.73 -1.94
CA LEU A 491 -27.81 -8.91 -2.77
C LEU A 491 -28.12 -9.10 -4.27
N THR A 492 -29.24 -8.51 -4.72
CA THR A 492 -29.64 -8.58 -6.14
C THR A 492 -28.92 -7.58 -7.04
N ASN A 493 -28.42 -6.48 -6.49
CA ASN A 493 -27.70 -5.42 -7.20
C ASN A 493 -26.78 -4.65 -6.24
N ILE A 494 -25.48 -4.62 -6.54
CA ILE A 494 -24.46 -3.93 -5.74
C ILE A 494 -24.58 -2.40 -5.76
N ASN A 495 -25.12 -1.83 -6.85
CA ASN A 495 -25.26 -0.39 -7.00
C ASN A 495 -26.32 0.16 -6.04
N ASP A 496 -27.42 -0.57 -5.82
CA ASP A 496 -28.48 -0.16 -4.90
C ASP A 496 -27.98 -0.09 -3.44
N TRP A 497 -27.04 -0.95 -3.05
CA TRP A 497 -26.39 -0.89 -1.73
C TRP A 497 -25.30 0.20 -1.64
N THR A 498 -24.58 0.44 -2.73
CA THR A 498 -23.59 1.53 -2.82
C THR A 498 -24.26 2.91 -2.71
N ASN A 499 -25.46 3.06 -3.28
CA ASN A 499 -26.17 4.33 -3.29
C ASN A 499 -26.89 4.64 -1.96
N LYS A 500 -27.17 3.64 -1.11
CA LYS A 500 -27.61 3.87 0.28
C LYS A 500 -26.58 4.65 1.12
N ILE A 501 -25.31 4.64 0.73
CA ILE A 501 -24.26 5.41 1.40
C ILE A 501 -24.36 6.90 1.05
N SER A 502 -24.78 7.22 -0.18
CA SER A 502 -24.59 8.54 -0.77
C SER A 502 -25.81 9.47 -0.74
N VAL A 503 -26.99 8.94 -0.43
CA VAL A 503 -28.21 9.71 -0.19
C VAL A 503 -28.04 10.81 0.88
N PRO A 504 -28.88 11.85 0.89
CA PRO A 504 -28.87 12.88 1.94
C PRO A 504 -29.05 12.32 3.35
N VAL A 505 -28.40 12.96 4.33
CA VAL A 505 -28.49 12.66 5.78
C VAL A 505 -29.94 12.58 6.27
N ASP A 506 -30.87 13.35 5.69
CA ASP A 506 -32.28 13.44 6.07
C ASP A 506 -33.19 12.36 5.42
N ASP A 507 -32.66 11.42 4.63
CA ASP A 507 -33.45 10.37 3.96
C ASP A 507 -33.73 9.15 4.86
N VAL A 508 -34.42 8.12 4.33
CA VAL A 508 -35.11 7.01 5.04
C VAL A 508 -34.45 6.49 6.33
N ASP A 509 -33.14 6.24 6.34
CA ASP A 509 -32.41 5.65 7.47
C ASP A 509 -31.60 6.68 8.32
N GLY A 510 -31.58 7.95 7.93
CA GLY A 510 -30.95 9.03 8.71
C GLY A 510 -29.42 9.04 8.75
N ALA A 511 -28.76 8.34 7.82
CA ALA A 511 -27.35 7.94 7.93
C ALA A 511 -26.50 8.10 6.65
N GLY A 512 -27.05 8.63 5.55
CA GLY A 512 -26.30 8.83 4.30
C GLY A 512 -25.37 10.04 4.33
N GLU A 513 -24.30 10.01 3.53
CA GLU A 513 -23.22 11.01 3.52
C GLU A 513 -23.55 12.30 2.75
N GLY A 514 -24.66 12.33 2.00
CA GLY A 514 -25.07 13.53 1.23
C GLY A 514 -24.19 13.84 0.02
N ILE A 515 -23.63 12.81 -0.61
CA ILE A 515 -22.81 12.90 -1.83
C ILE A 515 -23.68 13.17 -3.07
N ASP A 516 -24.90 12.63 -3.12
CA ASP A 516 -25.81 12.72 -4.27
C ASP A 516 -26.10 14.19 -4.68
N GLY A 517 -25.74 14.52 -5.92
CA GLY A 517 -25.93 15.83 -6.54
C GLY A 517 -24.79 16.84 -6.32
N ASN A 518 -23.77 16.50 -5.53
CA ASN A 518 -22.63 17.38 -5.24
C ASN A 518 -21.42 17.12 -6.16
N GLU A 519 -20.46 18.06 -6.21
CA GLU A 519 -19.26 17.95 -7.06
C GLU A 519 -18.03 17.46 -6.28
N TYR A 520 -17.36 16.43 -6.82
CA TYR A 520 -16.16 15.81 -6.25
C TYR A 520 -15.06 15.66 -7.28
N PHE A 521 -13.80 15.56 -6.83
CA PHE A 521 -12.65 15.25 -7.68
C PHE A 521 -12.58 13.73 -7.90
N ILE A 522 -13.04 13.27 -9.06
CA ILE A 522 -13.06 11.87 -9.50
C ILE A 522 -12.68 11.80 -10.97
N GLY A 523 -12.35 10.61 -11.49
CA GLY A 523 -12.02 10.38 -12.89
C GLY A 523 -13.18 10.54 -13.88
N GLY A 524 -14.36 10.08 -13.45
CA GLY A 524 -15.61 10.08 -14.18
C GLY A 524 -16.84 9.87 -13.28
N GLY A 525 -17.99 10.27 -13.80
CA GLY A 525 -19.31 10.16 -13.19
C GLY A 525 -20.40 10.31 -14.26
N THR A 526 -21.70 10.25 -13.89
CA THR A 526 -22.83 10.17 -14.84
C THR A 526 -22.73 11.11 -16.04
N TYR A 527 -22.36 12.38 -15.82
CA TYR A 527 -22.44 13.42 -16.85
C TYR A 527 -21.09 13.75 -17.51
N ALA A 528 -19.97 13.25 -16.99
CA ALA A 528 -18.64 13.55 -17.50
C ALA A 528 -17.60 12.50 -17.08
N THR A 529 -16.81 12.01 -18.04
CA THR A 529 -15.57 11.25 -17.80
C THR A 529 -14.47 11.87 -18.64
N ASN A 530 -13.37 12.27 -18.00
CA ASN A 530 -12.20 12.84 -18.68
C ASN A 530 -10.88 12.14 -18.31
N GLY A 531 -10.89 11.26 -17.30
CA GLY A 531 -9.70 10.54 -16.84
C GLY A 531 -8.78 11.36 -15.94
N LEU A 532 -9.20 12.55 -15.49
CA LEU A 532 -8.39 13.49 -14.70
C LEU A 532 -9.12 13.90 -13.42
N CYS A 533 -8.36 14.18 -12.36
CA CYS A 533 -8.89 14.69 -11.09
C CYS A 533 -9.36 16.14 -11.22
N THR A 534 -10.60 16.29 -11.67
CA THR A 534 -11.34 17.56 -11.75
C THR A 534 -12.68 17.40 -11.05
N ALA A 535 -13.24 18.49 -10.53
CA ALA A 535 -14.63 18.53 -10.08
C ALA A 535 -15.59 17.97 -11.14
N LYS A 536 -16.49 17.09 -10.71
CA LYS A 536 -17.58 16.47 -11.48
C LYS A 536 -18.75 16.18 -10.54
N THR A 537 -19.97 16.38 -11.00
CA THR A 537 -21.17 16.02 -10.24
C THR A 537 -21.30 14.49 -10.10
N VAL A 538 -21.43 14.00 -8.87
CA VAL A 538 -21.82 12.63 -8.56
C VAL A 538 -23.35 12.61 -8.44
N GLU A 539 -24.04 11.91 -9.35
CA GLU A 539 -25.50 11.74 -9.24
C GLU A 539 -25.83 10.72 -8.13
N HIS A 540 -25.15 9.58 -8.16
CA HIS A 540 -25.11 8.57 -7.10
C HIS A 540 -23.69 7.96 -7.01
N LEU A 541 -23.29 7.47 -5.84
CA LEU A 541 -21.92 6.97 -5.61
C LEU A 541 -21.54 5.75 -6.48
N SER A 542 -22.49 4.90 -6.89
CA SER A 542 -22.23 3.81 -7.84
C SER A 542 -21.83 4.29 -9.24
N ALA A 543 -22.11 5.55 -9.60
CA ALA A 543 -21.72 6.12 -10.89
C ALA A 543 -20.27 6.67 -10.90
N ALA A 544 -19.70 6.94 -9.72
CA ALA A 544 -18.35 7.49 -9.59
C ALA A 544 -17.28 6.44 -9.94
N ASN A 545 -16.33 6.82 -10.80
CA ASN A 545 -15.27 5.95 -11.30
C ASN A 545 -13.94 6.70 -11.48
N GLY A 546 -12.83 5.98 -11.28
CA GLY A 546 -11.48 6.55 -11.27
C GLY A 546 -11.24 7.34 -9.97
N LEU A 547 -10.46 6.75 -9.06
CA LEU A 547 -10.28 7.29 -7.71
C LEU A 547 -9.11 8.29 -7.69
N CYS A 548 -9.31 9.43 -7.03
CA CYS A 548 -8.34 10.52 -6.95
C CYS A 548 -7.59 10.53 -5.60
N PRO A 549 -6.32 10.98 -5.57
CA PRO A 549 -5.54 11.52 -6.69
C PRO A 549 -4.95 10.46 -7.64
N GLU A 550 -4.76 9.22 -7.18
CA GLU A 550 -3.85 8.25 -7.80
C GLU A 550 -4.26 7.70 -9.18
N ALA A 551 -5.52 7.30 -9.37
CA ALA A 551 -5.92 6.53 -10.55
C ALA A 551 -7.22 7.04 -11.24
N PRO A 552 -7.31 8.33 -11.62
CA PRO A 552 -8.51 8.91 -12.21
C PRO A 552 -8.89 8.34 -13.59
N ARG A 553 -8.03 7.55 -14.25
CA ARG A 553 -8.39 6.88 -15.51
C ARG A 553 -8.62 5.38 -15.36
N LEU A 554 -8.14 4.75 -14.29
CA LEU A 554 -8.12 3.28 -14.17
C LEU A 554 -9.45 2.68 -13.72
N GLY A 555 -10.52 3.48 -13.57
CA GLY A 555 -11.89 2.97 -13.43
C GLY A 555 -12.17 2.19 -12.13
N GLY A 556 -11.48 2.51 -11.03
CA GLY A 556 -11.86 2.03 -9.70
C GLY A 556 -13.14 2.67 -9.19
N SER A 557 -13.89 1.95 -8.37
CA SER A 557 -15.21 2.32 -7.85
C SER A 557 -15.27 2.36 -6.33
N TYR A 558 -16.41 2.81 -5.81
CA TYR A 558 -16.73 2.83 -4.39
C TYR A 558 -17.58 1.63 -3.94
N ARG A 559 -17.75 0.59 -4.79
CA ARG A 559 -18.67 -0.53 -4.52
C ARG A 559 -18.30 -1.36 -3.30
N ILE A 560 -17.02 -1.38 -2.91
CA ILE A 560 -16.57 -1.96 -1.63
C ILE A 560 -17.31 -1.36 -0.41
N ALA A 561 -17.68 -0.07 -0.43
CA ALA A 561 -18.46 0.55 0.65
C ALA A 561 -19.90 0.01 0.69
N GLY A 562 -20.53 -0.19 -0.47
CA GLY A 562 -21.84 -0.83 -0.58
C GLY A 562 -21.83 -2.27 -0.07
N LEU A 563 -20.81 -3.05 -0.43
CA LEU A 563 -20.63 -4.42 0.06
C LEU A 563 -20.33 -4.50 1.57
N ALA A 564 -19.52 -3.58 2.09
CA ALA A 564 -19.22 -3.48 3.52
C ALA A 564 -20.48 -3.15 4.34
N TYR A 565 -21.27 -2.18 3.90
CA TYR A 565 -22.53 -1.83 4.55
C TYR A 565 -23.57 -2.97 4.47
N TYR A 566 -23.72 -3.59 3.29
CA TYR A 566 -24.54 -4.77 3.10
C TYR A 566 -24.20 -5.88 4.11
N ALA A 567 -22.93 -6.33 4.15
CA ALA A 567 -22.50 -7.43 4.99
C ALA A 567 -22.48 -7.11 6.50
N HIS A 568 -22.52 -5.83 6.86
CA HIS A 568 -22.69 -5.37 8.24
C HIS A 568 -24.17 -5.34 8.68
N THR A 569 -25.10 -5.05 7.76
CA THR A 569 -26.53 -4.86 8.05
C THR A 569 -27.40 -6.09 7.79
N THR A 570 -26.95 -7.00 6.92
CA THR A 570 -27.73 -8.14 6.37
C THR A 570 -27.00 -9.45 6.66
N SER A 571 -27.71 -10.58 6.76
CA SER A 571 -27.04 -11.89 6.70
C SER A 571 -26.47 -12.09 5.29
N ILE A 572 -25.36 -12.82 5.17
CA ILE A 572 -24.77 -13.17 3.86
C ILE A 572 -25.27 -14.52 3.31
N ARG A 573 -25.97 -15.30 4.13
CA ARG A 573 -26.46 -16.66 3.83
C ARG A 573 -27.60 -17.08 4.78
N ASP A 574 -28.48 -17.93 4.26
CA ASP A 574 -29.71 -18.45 4.89
C ASP A 574 -29.61 -19.94 5.30
N ASP A 575 -28.55 -20.65 4.89
CA ASP A 575 -28.46 -22.12 4.94
C ASP A 575 -27.96 -22.72 6.27
N ILE A 576 -27.88 -21.93 7.34
CA ILE A 576 -27.39 -22.35 8.66
C ILE A 576 -28.38 -21.96 9.76
N ASP A 577 -28.86 -22.95 10.53
CA ASP A 577 -29.67 -22.75 11.74
C ASP A 577 -28.81 -22.43 12.97
N ASP A 578 -29.36 -21.63 13.89
CA ASP A 578 -28.87 -21.40 15.25
C ASP A 578 -29.17 -22.57 16.21
N THR A 579 -28.75 -22.49 17.48
CA THR A 579 -29.01 -23.56 18.46
C THR A 579 -30.48 -23.74 18.87
N ASP A 580 -31.34 -22.75 18.61
CA ASP A 580 -32.77 -22.77 18.95
C ASP A 580 -33.65 -23.21 17.75
N GLY A 581 -33.07 -23.28 16.54
CA GLY A 581 -33.71 -23.72 15.30
C GLY A 581 -34.28 -22.58 14.44
N ASN A 582 -33.63 -21.41 14.45
CA ASN A 582 -33.93 -20.27 13.57
C ASN A 582 -32.75 -20.01 12.60
N GLU A 583 -33.03 -19.40 11.45
CA GLU A 583 -32.00 -18.93 10.50
C GLU A 583 -30.97 -18.02 11.21
N ALA A 584 -29.67 -18.33 11.07
CA ALA A 584 -28.60 -17.64 11.78
C ALA A 584 -28.22 -16.29 11.14
N GLU A 585 -28.11 -15.24 11.97
CA GLU A 585 -27.68 -13.90 11.52
C GLU A 585 -26.16 -13.85 11.29
N ILE A 586 -25.71 -14.15 10.06
CA ILE A 586 -24.29 -14.28 9.71
C ILE A 586 -23.78 -12.99 9.05
N LYS A 587 -23.18 -12.11 9.86
CA LYS A 587 -22.71 -10.76 9.50
C LYS A 587 -21.19 -10.63 9.56
N VAL A 588 -20.64 -9.79 8.69
CA VAL A 588 -19.19 -9.55 8.55
C VAL A 588 -18.83 -8.13 8.99
N LYS A 589 -17.67 -7.96 9.61
CA LYS A 589 -17.06 -6.65 9.90
C LYS A 589 -15.91 -6.37 8.96
N THR A 590 -15.93 -5.18 8.34
CA THR A 590 -14.84 -4.70 7.49
C THR A 590 -13.89 -3.83 8.30
N TYR A 591 -12.59 -4.04 8.12
CA TYR A 591 -11.53 -3.14 8.58
C TYR A 591 -10.68 -2.74 7.38
N GLY A 592 -10.65 -1.45 7.05
CA GLY A 592 -9.76 -0.94 6.00
C GLY A 592 -8.38 -0.61 6.56
N VAL A 593 -7.33 -1.06 5.88
CA VAL A 593 -5.94 -0.66 6.13
C VAL A 593 -5.37 -0.15 4.81
N THR A 594 -5.30 1.18 4.67
CA THR A 594 -4.58 1.82 3.57
C THR A 594 -3.14 2.04 3.97
N LEU A 595 -2.21 1.80 3.06
CA LEU A 595 -0.84 2.31 3.16
C LEU A 595 -0.82 3.79 2.72
N SER A 596 0.18 4.56 3.16
CA SER A 596 0.31 6.00 2.81
C SER A 596 0.30 6.20 1.29
N PRO A 597 -0.49 7.14 0.72
CA PRO A 597 -0.64 7.30 -0.73
C PRO A 597 0.67 7.38 -1.50
N ALA A 598 0.72 6.76 -2.67
CA ALA A 598 1.93 6.67 -3.48
C ALA A 598 2.21 7.93 -4.30
N VAL A 599 1.20 8.78 -4.53
CA VAL A 599 1.35 10.05 -5.28
C VAL A 599 1.31 11.26 -4.34
N PRO A 600 2.15 12.28 -4.59
CA PRO A 600 2.19 13.50 -3.80
C PRO A 600 0.89 14.32 -3.93
N LYS A 601 0.54 15.01 -2.83
CA LYS A 601 -0.39 16.14 -2.83
C LYS A 601 0.39 17.37 -2.40
N ILE A 602 0.23 18.48 -3.11
CA ILE A 602 0.84 19.75 -2.71
C ILE A 602 -0.20 20.50 -1.89
N GLU A 603 -0.05 20.45 -0.57
CA GLU A 603 -0.90 21.18 0.36
C GLU A 603 -0.29 22.55 0.66
N VAL A 604 -0.99 23.61 0.27
CA VAL A 604 -0.59 24.99 0.50
C VAL A 604 -1.26 25.46 1.80
N PRO A 605 -0.51 25.71 2.89
CA PRO A 605 -1.08 26.13 4.17
C PRO A 605 -1.72 27.52 4.10
N ASP A 606 -2.67 27.80 4.98
CA ASP A 606 -3.24 29.13 5.19
C ASP A 606 -2.22 30.02 5.94
N PRO A 607 -1.78 31.16 5.37
CA PRO A 607 -0.83 32.05 6.05
C PRO A 607 -1.34 32.73 7.33
N SER A 608 -2.63 32.57 7.67
CA SER A 608 -3.22 33.01 8.94
C SER A 608 -3.35 31.90 10.00
N ASP A 609 -3.31 30.64 9.58
CA ASP A 609 -3.24 29.45 10.44
C ASP A 609 -2.58 28.29 9.67
N THR A 610 -1.28 28.14 9.83
CA THR A 610 -0.48 27.16 9.07
C THR A 610 -0.79 25.70 9.41
N THR A 611 -1.70 25.44 10.37
CA THR A 611 -2.24 24.09 10.65
C THR A 611 -3.40 23.70 9.74
N GLN A 612 -3.84 24.59 8.83
CA GLN A 612 -4.94 24.36 7.89
C GLN A 612 -4.46 24.50 6.44
N THR A 613 -4.87 23.57 5.58
CA THR A 613 -4.62 23.62 4.13
C THR A 613 -5.62 24.54 3.43
N LEU A 614 -5.11 25.61 2.82
CA LEU A 614 -5.90 26.62 2.08
C LEU A 614 -6.16 26.19 0.62
N VAL A 615 -5.18 25.54 -0.02
CA VAL A 615 -5.31 25.01 -1.39
C VAL A 615 -4.59 23.67 -1.50
N THR A 616 -5.27 22.63 -2.00
CA THR A 616 -4.63 21.41 -2.46
C THR A 616 -4.38 21.49 -3.97
N ILE A 617 -3.14 21.31 -4.41
CA ILE A 617 -2.78 21.11 -5.82
C ILE A 617 -2.45 19.63 -6.01
N LEU A 618 -3.01 19.03 -7.06
CA LEU A 618 -2.75 17.65 -7.45
C LEU A 618 -1.96 17.65 -8.77
N PRO A 619 -0.69 17.18 -8.80
CA PRO A 619 0.03 16.95 -10.04
C PRO A 619 -0.73 15.98 -10.94
N ALA A 620 -0.77 16.24 -12.25
CA ALA A 620 -1.60 15.47 -13.18
C ALA A 620 -1.09 15.58 -14.63
N CYS A 621 -0.31 14.58 -15.07
CA CYS A 621 0.14 14.48 -16.45
C CYS A 621 -0.81 13.67 -17.34
N ARG A 622 -0.88 14.03 -18.63
CA ARG A 622 -1.67 13.30 -19.64
C ARG A 622 -0.91 13.08 -20.96
N ASN A 623 -0.75 11.83 -21.37
CA ASN A 623 -0.21 11.47 -22.68
C ASN A 623 -1.28 11.66 -23.78
N GLN A 624 -1.16 12.74 -24.56
CA GLN A 624 -2.11 13.09 -25.62
C GLN A 624 -1.95 12.25 -26.89
N SER A 625 -0.78 11.64 -27.12
CA SER A 625 -0.56 10.79 -28.30
C SER A 625 -1.37 9.49 -28.22
N ILE A 626 -1.46 8.90 -27.02
CA ILE A 626 -2.18 7.63 -26.78
C ILE A 626 -3.56 7.84 -26.14
N GLY A 627 -3.79 8.98 -25.49
CA GLY A 627 -5.03 9.30 -24.78
C GLY A 627 -5.12 8.78 -23.34
N GLY A 628 -4.02 8.25 -22.79
CA GLY A 628 -3.88 7.80 -21.39
C GLY A 628 -3.36 8.89 -20.46
N ASN A 629 -3.03 8.52 -19.22
CA ASN A 629 -2.24 9.36 -18.32
C ASN A 629 -0.84 8.77 -18.11
N CYS A 630 -0.02 9.50 -17.36
CA CYS A 630 1.39 9.23 -17.07
C CYS A 630 1.54 8.64 -15.65
N ALA A 631 2.64 7.95 -15.35
CA ALA A 631 2.99 7.54 -13.98
C ALA A 631 4.04 8.48 -13.36
N ILE A 632 4.04 8.67 -12.04
CA ILE A 632 5.11 9.42 -11.36
C ILE A 632 6.27 8.47 -11.06
N VAL A 633 7.47 8.87 -11.50
CA VAL A 633 8.73 8.15 -11.26
C VAL A 633 9.36 8.64 -9.96
N ASP A 634 9.46 9.97 -9.80
CA ASP A 634 9.94 10.61 -8.58
C ASP A 634 9.36 12.03 -8.45
N PHE A 635 9.38 12.53 -7.21
CA PHE A 635 8.91 13.85 -6.85
C PHE A 635 9.80 14.39 -5.73
N LYS A 636 10.23 15.65 -5.83
CA LYS A 636 11.10 16.27 -4.82
C LYS A 636 10.67 17.70 -4.55
N VAL A 637 10.67 18.09 -3.28
CA VAL A 637 10.41 19.47 -2.87
C VAL A 637 11.67 20.29 -3.13
N ALA A 638 11.63 21.14 -4.17
CA ALA A 638 12.76 21.97 -4.59
C ALA A 638 12.74 23.38 -3.94
N GLN A 639 11.60 23.76 -3.36
CA GLN A 639 11.45 24.91 -2.47
C GLN A 639 10.18 24.73 -1.62
N GLU A 640 10.33 24.71 -0.31
CA GLU A 640 9.21 24.68 0.65
C GLU A 640 8.35 25.96 0.61
N HIS A 641 7.18 25.92 1.26
CA HIS A 641 6.29 27.07 1.39
C HIS A 641 6.98 28.24 2.11
N THR A 642 7.31 29.30 1.37
CA THR A 642 8.13 30.42 1.86
C THR A 642 7.47 31.77 1.55
N GLU A 643 7.47 32.72 2.50
CA GLU A 643 7.09 34.11 2.20
C GLU A 643 8.16 34.77 1.30
N LYS A 644 7.71 35.39 0.20
CA LYS A 644 8.56 35.91 -0.87
C LYS A 644 9.29 37.17 -0.40
N ALA A 645 10.62 37.08 -0.28
CA ALA A 645 11.47 38.15 0.25
C ALA A 645 11.26 39.51 -0.47
N GLY A 646 10.64 40.46 0.23
CA GLY A 646 10.35 41.81 -0.26
C GLY A 646 8.91 42.03 -0.74
N GLU A 647 8.09 40.98 -0.77
CA GLU A 647 6.67 41.02 -1.18
C GLU A 647 5.79 40.39 -0.07
N PRO A 648 5.56 41.09 1.06
CA PRO A 648 4.84 40.52 2.20
C PRO A 648 3.40 40.14 1.86
N GLY A 649 2.96 38.97 2.33
CA GLY A 649 1.66 38.39 1.98
C GLY A 649 1.66 37.59 0.67
N VAL A 650 2.80 37.49 -0.04
CA VAL A 650 2.99 36.62 -1.20
C VAL A 650 3.85 35.42 -0.79
N TYR A 651 3.38 34.21 -1.08
CA TYR A 651 4.03 32.95 -0.69
C TYR A 651 4.32 32.09 -1.92
N THR A 652 5.45 31.38 -1.94
CA THR A 652 5.83 30.50 -3.05
C THR A 652 6.28 29.12 -2.58
N GLY A 653 6.13 28.13 -3.46
CA GLY A 653 6.68 26.78 -3.32
C GLY A 653 7.00 26.19 -4.70
N LYS A 654 7.95 25.26 -4.76
CA LYS A 654 8.45 24.66 -6.00
C LYS A 654 8.75 23.17 -5.80
N PHE A 655 8.38 22.37 -6.80
CA PHE A 655 8.49 20.91 -6.79
C PHE A 655 9.08 20.46 -8.13
N TYR A 656 9.98 19.50 -8.08
CA TYR A 656 10.37 18.69 -9.23
C TYR A 656 9.37 17.55 -9.37
N VAL A 657 8.98 17.26 -10.61
CA VAL A 657 8.11 16.12 -10.95
C VAL A 657 8.70 15.41 -12.16
N ASN A 658 8.79 14.09 -12.04
CA ASN A 658 9.26 13.19 -13.08
C ASN A 658 8.13 12.24 -13.48
N TRP A 659 7.86 12.15 -14.79
CA TRP A 659 6.80 11.33 -15.34
C TRP A 659 7.30 10.31 -16.37
N GLU A 660 6.81 9.09 -16.25
CA GLU A 660 6.78 8.02 -17.26
C GLU A 660 5.56 8.26 -18.18
N ASP A 661 5.66 8.00 -19.49
CA ASP A 661 4.63 8.38 -20.47
C ASP A 661 3.30 7.60 -20.36
N SER A 662 3.30 6.47 -19.66
CA SER A 662 2.17 5.55 -19.49
C SER A 662 1.96 5.13 -18.03
N GLU A 663 0.71 5.10 -17.54
CA GLU A 663 0.38 4.61 -16.17
C GLU A 663 0.92 3.20 -15.81
N GLN A 664 1.37 2.43 -16.81
CA GLN A 664 1.87 1.06 -16.69
C GLN A 664 2.71 0.66 -17.90
N GLY A 665 3.73 -0.18 -17.71
CA GLY A 665 4.47 -0.84 -18.78
C GLY A 665 5.80 -0.20 -19.15
N GLY A 666 6.13 -0.19 -20.44
CA GLY A 666 7.38 0.36 -20.95
C GLY A 666 8.63 -0.25 -20.31
N ASP A 667 9.62 0.60 -20.06
CA ASP A 667 10.71 0.45 -19.09
C ASP A 667 10.33 1.01 -17.70
N TYR A 668 9.32 1.88 -17.59
CA TYR A 668 8.78 2.44 -16.35
C TYR A 668 9.73 3.45 -15.70
N ASP A 669 10.04 4.54 -16.40
CA ASP A 669 11.15 5.46 -16.08
C ASP A 669 10.95 6.94 -16.52
N GLN A 670 12.01 7.77 -16.47
CA GLN A 670 11.93 9.18 -16.82
C GLN A 670 11.72 9.41 -18.33
N ASP A 671 10.48 9.69 -18.72
CA ASP A 671 10.10 10.20 -20.05
C ASP A 671 10.00 11.73 -20.11
N MET A 672 9.64 12.39 -19.00
CA MET A 672 9.50 13.85 -18.95
C MET A 672 9.76 14.44 -17.55
N ALA A 673 10.79 15.30 -17.48
CA ALA A 673 11.23 15.98 -16.27
C ALA A 673 10.83 17.46 -16.28
N GLY A 674 10.33 17.95 -15.15
CA GLY A 674 9.91 19.35 -15.05
C GLY A 674 9.72 19.87 -13.63
N LEU A 675 9.18 21.08 -13.56
CA LEU A 675 8.90 21.81 -12.34
C LEU A 675 7.43 22.18 -12.26
N LEU A 676 6.83 21.98 -11.10
CA LEU A 676 5.53 22.54 -10.70
C LEU A 676 5.81 23.58 -9.62
N SER A 677 5.25 24.78 -9.75
CA SER A 677 5.44 25.87 -8.79
C SER A 677 4.15 26.65 -8.56
N TYR A 678 4.04 27.32 -7.42
CA TYR A 678 2.93 28.24 -7.14
C TYR A 678 3.39 29.58 -6.56
N GLU A 679 2.55 30.59 -6.77
CA GLU A 679 2.62 31.91 -6.14
C GLU A 679 1.22 32.24 -5.60
N LEU A 680 1.09 32.33 -4.27
CA LEU A 680 -0.14 32.63 -3.53
C LEU A 680 -0.07 34.08 -3.03
N ASP A 681 -0.97 34.94 -3.51
CA ASP A 681 -1.11 36.33 -3.06
C ASP A 681 -2.39 36.46 -2.18
N THR A 682 -2.16 36.67 -0.88
CA THR A 682 -3.22 36.86 0.14
C THR A 682 -3.88 38.24 0.08
N GLY A 683 -3.22 39.24 -0.51
CA GLY A 683 -3.78 40.59 -0.72
C GLY A 683 -4.73 40.64 -1.92
N LEU A 684 -4.53 39.79 -2.92
CA LEU A 684 -5.37 39.64 -4.11
C LEU A 684 -6.37 38.47 -4.01
N ASN A 685 -6.18 37.54 -3.08
CA ASN A 685 -6.88 36.24 -3.00
C ASN A 685 -6.73 35.42 -4.29
N THR A 686 -5.49 35.29 -4.77
CA THR A 686 -5.19 34.54 -6.00
C THR A 686 -4.02 33.60 -5.80
N ILE A 687 -4.16 32.35 -6.26
CA ILE A 687 -3.04 31.44 -6.48
C ILE A 687 -2.77 31.32 -7.97
N LYS A 688 -1.49 31.34 -8.34
CA LYS A 688 -0.99 31.15 -9.71
C LYS A 688 -0.07 29.94 -9.71
N VAL A 689 -0.55 28.83 -10.27
CA VAL A 689 0.27 27.65 -10.56
C VAL A 689 1.05 27.89 -11.87
N THR A 690 2.27 27.40 -11.95
CA THR A 690 3.13 27.49 -13.15
C THR A 690 3.93 26.21 -13.28
N THR A 691 3.73 25.49 -14.39
CA THR A 691 4.49 24.30 -14.77
C THR A 691 5.53 24.62 -15.85
N SER A 692 6.64 23.88 -15.85
CA SER A 692 7.70 23.98 -16.87
C SER A 692 8.43 22.65 -17.01
N VAL A 693 8.29 22.02 -18.18
CA VAL A 693 9.19 20.93 -18.61
C VAL A 693 10.60 21.51 -18.81
N TYR A 694 11.64 20.71 -18.57
CA TYR A 694 13.03 21.06 -18.92
C TYR A 694 13.82 19.94 -19.61
N ALA A 695 13.38 18.68 -19.52
CA ALA A 695 13.96 17.56 -20.27
C ALA A 695 12.85 16.56 -20.67
N GLU A 696 13.01 15.91 -21.82
CA GLU A 696 12.05 14.96 -22.41
C GLU A 696 12.80 13.86 -23.20
N SER A 697 12.34 12.61 -23.05
CA SER A 697 12.91 11.39 -23.63
C SER A 697 11.89 10.64 -24.50
N THR A 698 10.60 10.67 -24.14
CA THR A 698 9.53 10.07 -24.96
C THR A 698 9.36 10.78 -26.32
N SER A 699 8.77 10.07 -27.27
CA SER A 699 8.27 10.65 -28.52
C SER A 699 6.78 11.08 -28.46
N TYR A 700 6.10 10.88 -27.33
CA TYR A 700 4.71 11.23 -27.16
C TYR A 700 4.49 12.65 -26.62
N SER A 701 3.37 13.26 -27.02
CA SER A 701 3.01 14.60 -26.54
C SER A 701 2.34 14.51 -25.17
N MET A 702 3.11 14.69 -24.11
CA MET A 702 2.60 14.77 -22.74
C MET A 702 2.14 16.21 -22.42
N ALA A 703 1.03 16.34 -21.70
CA ALA A 703 0.68 17.56 -20.98
C ALA A 703 1.16 17.42 -19.54
N PHE A 704 2.24 18.13 -19.20
CA PHE A 704 2.81 18.20 -17.85
C PHE A 704 1.98 19.16 -16.96
N GLY A 705 1.54 18.69 -15.79
CA GLY A 705 0.59 19.36 -14.90
C GLY A 705 0.93 19.20 -13.43
#